data_AF-A0A152A1G8-F1
#
_entry.id   AF-A0A152A1G8-F1
#
_cell.length_a   1.000
_cell.length_b   1.000
_cell.length_c   1.000
_cell.angle_alpha   90.00
_cell.angle_beta   90.00
_cell.angle_gamma   90.00
#
_symmetry.space_group_name_H-M   'P 1'
#
loop_
_entity.id
_entity.type
_entity.pdbx_description
1 polymer ?
#
loop_
_entity_poly.entity_id
_entity_poly.type
_entity_poly.pdbx_seq_one_letter_code
_entity_poly.pdbx_strand_id
1 'polypeptide(L)'
;MSELQKHSRNSSKDTTTTTNTDIDEVDTKKIKLEKPHNTNGDKSHSSNNNNNNDNNSNNSGSNNPLKHIEGFKEIGDGIIRQKQGDDIDFLATVERLSQYTKQYLKTTPQYEYELLSQLFKCDLQLKLENLQLFGDIFVRNCMSILLGNYFNQVQRLHNKKFAEIGGFVMVYNPKESDLQSNVTGAILTALHLKFKCIIYVSPGELSLSQITRLYMCHARGAKLIFHKGDIESCVGRANQHANDMSMVFLDLRFIQQFAVLGAATLAHEMYVYSKDRETVIIPLRIYQVGWTYVSGISMYYKLVQPKIRVIVVQMTEDLVGKDTEGNEFSRQSLFPDRLELGWLALIHDQSDLTNVFDSFDSRNQGKFNKDDLENVLWNIGGDKSRNIAVMPPKSSLSQTEFVHEFINQHTFCIGQCDRRFSYFSKQFSLENLLKHEVVDTLVTVTEDQSALAFIKCMEYTHTLTNGKGAIALGGLLSGKILMKPDEKVVVMISGGFVDVIDFQTILQYGLDLTGQSFEIELDLPDNTTALSKVLSVIGDNKVSVVEVLMDRSCETLKVYHVRVTIQCHSRNFEQQTHVCEIIKGLGFKFNLTKSLVNNKDDLLKSTVLSPPYLKVGALTNSSNNLQFQPISTTTASPVKNPSTPHYVHKARKITDITVESIRAAQKRIKHIMSPTPIYHSTTYSKLCDCKVSLMLENIQKTGSFKIRGSSNMVLKSIEQSEIRPQGLVAASAGNHAQGVALISAKVGLPCTIVCPEYAPDTKLTATKQYGAEVIKHGNSLEDAVKRAEQICAERDWTLVRPYNDVDVIEGQGTMGCDIYDKIPDVDTVLVNVGGGGMIAGIALFLKRINPNIRIIGVQSANVSTLADFKQTHQLRYIEPAVLSLADGTNVKMPGGVHTQVLSDLVDEYVTVSENEIASTIVHLLYNSRTVSEGAGCLGLAALLHHKIKVRKDEKVVVIICGGNIDMSTLRQVYEYGLRSLGRSFTIHLTTWDYPGNLAKIISLASRAELKVSEIRHIRGGGDINWNEVTISLSFYSNSFHHQNFFLSLLVEEGLFPTIVGRNYIKDNEIVYQVYDKSIVKKTKELKETFTERQKQFIEQYGKQANTSTLL
;
A
#
# COMPACT_ATOMS: atom_id res chain seq x y z
N MET A 1 58.50 20.86 16.41
CA MET A 1 57.94 22.23 16.55
C MET A 1 56.58 22.14 17.27
N SER A 2 56.48 21.98 18.59
CA SER A 2 57.41 21.61 19.69
C SER A 2 56.52 21.36 20.93
N GLU A 3 56.58 20.23 21.67
CA GLU A 3 57.59 19.81 22.68
C GLU A 3 57.64 20.68 23.95
N LEU A 4 57.81 20.19 25.20
CA LEU A 4 58.01 18.84 25.80
C LEU A 4 56.77 18.46 26.69
N GLN A 5 56.73 17.80 27.87
CA GLN A 5 57.62 17.04 28.81
C GLN A 5 56.67 16.21 29.75
N LYS A 6 56.68 14.87 29.87
CA LYS A 6 57.59 13.86 30.47
C LYS A 6 57.61 13.69 32.01
N HIS A 7 57.18 12.50 32.50
CA HIS A 7 57.78 11.61 33.53
C HIS A 7 56.97 10.27 33.52
N SER A 8 57.50 9.07 33.18
CA SER A 8 58.32 8.09 33.96
C SER A 8 57.67 7.63 35.29
N ARG A 9 57.57 6.35 35.72
CA ARG A 9 58.03 4.99 35.28
C ARG A 9 57.18 3.93 36.11
N ASN A 10 57.26 2.59 36.08
CA ASN A 10 58.18 1.58 35.51
C ASN A 10 57.52 0.15 35.35
N SER A 11 58.31 -0.78 34.79
CA SER A 11 58.36 -2.27 34.89
C SER A 11 58.20 -2.93 36.30
N SER A 12 58.01 -4.26 36.51
CA SER A 12 57.64 -5.44 35.67
C SER A 12 57.63 -6.77 36.48
N LYS A 13 56.92 -7.81 35.97
CA LYS A 13 57.26 -9.27 36.02
C LYS A 13 56.99 -10.17 37.26
N ASP A 14 56.65 -11.42 36.91
CA ASP A 14 56.99 -12.75 37.50
C ASP A 14 56.26 -13.39 38.71
N THR A 15 55.42 -14.39 38.37
CA THR A 15 55.44 -15.83 38.78
C THR A 15 54.77 -16.44 40.05
N THR A 16 54.08 -17.57 39.76
CA THR A 16 54.04 -18.89 40.46
C THR A 16 53.07 -19.26 41.63
N THR A 17 52.14 -20.16 41.28
CA THR A 17 51.82 -21.52 41.87
C THR A 17 50.86 -21.75 43.06
N THR A 18 50.02 -22.80 42.86
CA THR A 18 49.51 -23.83 43.82
C THR A 18 48.48 -23.41 44.89
N THR A 19 47.50 -24.23 45.32
CA THR A 19 47.18 -25.67 45.08
C THR A 19 45.71 -26.00 45.41
N ASN A 20 45.14 -27.03 44.76
CA ASN A 20 44.17 -28.08 45.21
C ASN A 20 42.86 -27.74 46.00
N THR A 21 41.74 -28.48 45.94
CA THR A 21 41.11 -29.51 45.03
C THR A 21 39.57 -29.56 45.39
N ASP A 22 38.68 -30.59 45.39
CA ASP A 22 38.69 -32.06 45.12
C ASP A 22 37.27 -32.70 44.95
N ILE A 23 37.20 -33.87 44.27
CA ILE A 23 36.36 -35.10 44.48
C ILE A 23 34.80 -35.05 44.58
N ASP A 24 33.97 -36.00 44.06
CA ASP A 24 34.11 -37.45 43.67
C ASP A 24 33.42 -37.84 42.31
N GLU A 25 32.95 -39.10 42.08
CA GLU A 25 32.40 -39.66 40.81
C GLU A 25 31.15 -40.61 41.00
N VAL A 26 31.12 -41.81 40.38
CA VAL A 26 30.15 -42.95 40.51
C VAL A 26 28.77 -42.76 39.85
N ASP A 27 28.20 -43.62 38.96
CA ASP A 27 28.61 -44.88 38.26
C ASP A 27 28.05 -44.92 36.80
N THR A 28 27.87 -46.11 36.20
CA THR A 28 27.87 -46.39 34.75
C THR A 28 26.93 -47.58 34.36
N LYS A 29 27.21 -48.32 33.26
CA LYS A 29 26.63 -49.61 32.78
C LYS A 29 25.28 -49.51 32.00
N LYS A 30 24.95 -50.34 30.98
CA LYS A 30 25.55 -51.48 30.18
C LYS A 30 24.81 -51.48 28.81
N ILE A 31 25.35 -51.66 27.59
CA ILE A 31 26.20 -52.69 26.90
C ILE A 31 25.56 -54.07 26.61
N LYS A 32 25.23 -54.34 25.31
CA LYS A 32 25.17 -55.63 24.53
C LYS A 32 24.43 -55.41 23.17
N LEU A 33 24.45 -56.25 22.11
CA LEU A 33 25.47 -57.11 21.44
C LEU A 33 24.95 -57.65 20.05
N GLU A 34 25.73 -58.53 19.40
CA GLU A 34 25.37 -59.55 18.37
C GLU A 34 25.33 -59.20 16.85
N LYS A 35 25.09 -60.22 15.99
CA LYS A 35 25.72 -60.53 14.66
C LYS A 35 24.74 -61.36 13.75
N PRO A 36 25.11 -61.94 12.56
CA PRO A 36 25.87 -61.46 11.36
C PRO A 36 25.21 -61.86 9.98
N HIS A 37 25.79 -61.49 8.82
CA HIS A 37 26.17 -62.43 7.71
C HIS A 37 26.92 -61.77 6.50
N ASN A 38 27.33 -62.60 5.52
CA ASN A 38 28.25 -62.35 4.37
C ASN A 38 27.46 -62.13 3.03
N THR A 39 28.00 -61.90 1.81
CA THR A 39 29.24 -62.38 1.12
C THR A 39 29.76 -61.51 -0.04
N ASN A 40 31.10 -61.53 -0.22
CA ASN A 40 31.92 -61.40 -1.46
C ASN A 40 31.83 -60.10 -2.32
N GLY A 41 32.90 -59.61 -2.96
CA GLY A 41 34.29 -60.09 -3.04
C GLY A 41 35.26 -59.11 -3.73
N ASP A 42 36.50 -59.56 -3.98
CA ASP A 42 37.60 -58.95 -4.77
C ASP A 42 38.11 -57.52 -4.49
N LYS A 43 39.25 -57.44 -3.76
CA LYS A 43 40.37 -56.51 -4.05
C LYS A 43 41.62 -56.78 -3.19
N SER A 44 42.78 -56.90 -3.82
CA SER A 44 44.14 -56.91 -3.25
C SER A 44 45.14 -56.67 -4.40
N HIS A 45 46.38 -56.19 -4.30
CA HIS A 45 47.29 -55.69 -3.25
C HIS A 45 48.35 -54.79 -3.99
N SER A 46 49.28 -54.02 -3.42
CA SER A 46 49.58 -53.46 -2.07
C SER A 46 50.64 -52.35 -2.25
N SER A 47 50.79 -51.35 -1.37
CA SER A 47 51.84 -51.27 -0.32
C SER A 47 52.45 -49.84 -0.35
N ASN A 48 53.06 -49.26 0.70
CA ASN A 48 53.04 -49.52 2.14
C ASN A 48 53.52 -48.27 2.92
N ASN A 49 52.99 -48.05 4.13
CA ASN A 49 53.66 -47.44 5.31
C ASN A 49 54.23 -45.99 5.23
N ASN A 50 54.33 -45.21 6.31
CA ASN A 50 54.04 -45.42 7.74
C ASN A 50 53.79 -44.07 8.46
N ASN A 51 52.96 -44.08 9.51
CA ASN A 51 53.08 -43.43 10.85
C ASN A 51 53.60 -41.95 10.97
N ASN A 52 53.11 -41.11 11.90
CA ASN A 52 52.26 -41.37 13.07
C ASN A 52 51.57 -40.11 13.64
N ASN A 53 50.63 -40.37 14.55
CA ASN A 53 50.07 -39.50 15.60
C ASN A 53 49.05 -38.40 15.19
N ASP A 54 47.95 -38.44 15.94
CA ASP A 54 46.64 -37.90 15.61
C ASP A 54 46.19 -36.82 16.61
N ASN A 55 45.16 -36.05 16.24
CA ASN A 55 44.20 -35.35 17.10
C ASN A 55 44.65 -34.43 18.26
N ASN A 56 44.40 -33.11 18.10
CA ASN A 56 43.43 -32.41 18.95
C ASN A 56 42.99 -31.02 18.43
N SER A 57 42.01 -30.97 17.51
CA SER A 57 41.13 -29.79 17.29
C SER A 57 40.02 -30.14 16.29
N ASN A 58 38.85 -30.57 16.76
CA ASN A 58 37.80 -31.12 15.89
C ASN A 58 36.64 -30.12 15.66
N ASN A 59 36.18 -30.05 14.40
CA ASN A 59 34.89 -29.52 13.94
C ASN A 59 34.47 -28.08 14.29
N SER A 60 34.87 -27.13 13.43
CA SER A 60 34.10 -25.92 13.12
C SER A 60 33.74 -25.81 11.62
N GLY A 61 33.46 -26.96 10.99
CA GLY A 61 33.11 -27.03 9.56
C GLY A 61 31.67 -26.62 9.29
N SER A 62 31.43 -25.36 8.93
CA SER A 62 30.11 -24.88 8.56
C SER A 62 29.74 -25.33 7.14
N ASN A 63 28.70 -26.16 7.01
CA ASN A 63 28.02 -26.41 5.73
C ASN A 63 27.32 -25.13 5.26
N ASN A 64 28.04 -24.29 4.51
CA ASN A 64 27.46 -23.15 3.81
C ASN A 64 26.84 -23.66 2.49
N PRO A 65 25.50 -23.69 2.34
CA PRO A 65 24.86 -24.26 1.14
C PRO A 65 25.21 -23.49 -0.14
N LEU A 66 25.58 -22.21 -0.03
CA LEU A 66 25.90 -21.35 -1.17
C LEU A 66 27.31 -21.61 -1.75
N LYS A 67 28.17 -22.43 -1.10
CA LYS A 67 29.49 -22.81 -1.66
C LYS A 67 29.40 -23.60 -2.97
N HIS A 68 28.21 -24.05 -3.37
CA HIS A 68 27.92 -24.76 -4.61
C HIS A 68 27.32 -23.91 -5.74
N ILE A 69 27.05 -22.62 -5.52
CA ILE A 69 26.60 -21.69 -6.58
C ILE A 69 27.85 -21.11 -7.25
N GLU A 70 28.06 -21.43 -8.53
CA GLU A 70 29.31 -21.12 -9.25
C GLU A 70 29.64 -19.61 -9.29
N GLY A 71 28.63 -18.74 -9.38
CA GLY A 71 28.83 -17.28 -9.34
C GLY A 71 29.19 -16.69 -7.97
N PHE A 72 29.07 -17.45 -6.87
CA PHE A 72 29.21 -16.91 -5.52
C PHE A 72 30.65 -16.51 -5.14
N LYS A 73 31.66 -17.07 -5.82
CA LYS A 73 33.07 -16.71 -5.62
C LYS A 73 33.45 -15.37 -6.27
N GLU A 74 32.68 -14.92 -7.27
CA GLU A 74 32.91 -13.65 -7.98
C GLU A 74 32.46 -12.41 -7.17
N ILE A 75 31.84 -12.61 -6.01
CA ILE A 75 31.37 -11.55 -5.10
C ILE A 75 32.51 -11.06 -4.17
N GLY A 76 33.77 -11.31 -4.54
CA GLY A 76 34.95 -11.13 -3.69
C GLY A 76 35.41 -9.68 -3.43
N ASP A 77 34.98 -8.72 -4.26
CA ASP A 77 35.41 -7.33 -4.21
C ASP A 77 34.24 -6.41 -3.82
N GLY A 78 34.16 -6.10 -2.53
CA GLY A 78 33.17 -5.18 -1.93
C GLY A 78 32.58 -5.72 -0.64
N ILE A 79 32.66 -7.05 -0.48
CA ILE A 79 32.34 -7.78 0.74
C ILE A 79 33.51 -7.73 1.72
N ILE A 80 33.18 -7.64 3.00
CA ILE A 80 34.08 -7.87 4.14
C ILE A 80 34.61 -9.32 4.04
N ARG A 81 35.93 -9.52 4.07
CA ARG A 81 36.52 -10.87 4.22
C ARG A 81 36.69 -11.23 5.70
N GLN A 82 36.60 -12.51 6.02
CA GLN A 82 36.78 -12.96 7.40
C GLN A 82 38.22 -12.73 7.90
N LYS A 83 38.40 -12.52 9.20
CA LYS A 83 39.71 -12.12 9.79
C LYS A 83 40.84 -13.17 9.66
N GLN A 84 40.56 -14.37 9.16
CA GLN A 84 41.50 -15.49 9.06
C GLN A 84 41.39 -16.25 7.73
N GLY A 85 41.04 -15.57 6.62
CA GLY A 85 41.10 -16.15 5.28
C GLY A 85 40.50 -15.27 4.19
N ASP A 86 40.53 -15.75 2.95
CA ASP A 86 39.87 -15.10 1.80
C ASP A 86 38.35 -15.35 1.74
N ASP A 87 37.78 -16.14 2.67
CA ASP A 87 36.35 -16.46 2.71
C ASP A 87 35.49 -15.20 2.94
N ILE A 88 34.46 -15.08 2.10
CA ILE A 88 33.57 -13.93 1.90
C ILE A 88 32.51 -13.83 3.01
N ASP A 89 32.52 -12.76 3.81
CA ASP A 89 31.50 -12.48 4.85
C ASP A 89 30.33 -11.65 4.27
N PHE A 90 29.46 -12.37 3.57
CA PHE A 90 28.22 -11.82 3.01
C PHE A 90 27.32 -11.22 4.10
N LEU A 91 27.18 -11.88 5.26
CA LEU A 91 26.27 -11.44 6.31
C LEU A 91 26.73 -10.11 6.92
N ALA A 92 27.97 -10.01 7.40
CA ALA A 92 28.51 -8.76 7.96
C ALA A 92 28.47 -7.61 6.94
N THR A 93 28.57 -7.91 5.64
CA THR A 93 28.45 -6.90 4.58
C THR A 93 27.01 -6.42 4.40
N VAL A 94 26.03 -7.31 4.43
CA VAL A 94 24.60 -6.94 4.39
C VAL A 94 24.21 -6.13 5.62
N GLU A 95 24.70 -6.50 6.80
CA GLU A 95 24.50 -5.71 8.02
C GLU A 95 25.12 -4.31 7.91
N ARG A 96 26.38 -4.22 7.47
CA ARG A 96 27.07 -2.94 7.20
C ARG A 96 26.29 -2.09 6.19
N LEU A 97 25.86 -2.65 5.06
CA LEU A 97 25.11 -1.93 4.03
C LEU A 97 23.74 -1.48 4.53
N SER A 98 23.01 -2.30 5.29
CA SER A 98 21.74 -1.89 5.90
C SER A 98 21.96 -0.76 6.92
N GLN A 99 22.99 -0.82 7.76
CA GLN A 99 23.33 0.24 8.72
C GLN A 99 23.68 1.57 8.03
N TYR A 100 24.59 1.56 7.04
CA TYR A 100 24.98 2.76 6.29
C TYR A 100 23.80 3.34 5.49
N THR A 101 22.99 2.48 4.86
CA THR A 101 21.78 2.91 4.13
C THR A 101 20.77 3.57 5.08
N LYS A 102 20.49 2.97 6.24
CA LYS A 102 19.62 3.55 7.28
C LYS A 102 20.16 4.85 7.87
N GLN A 103 21.48 4.98 8.05
CA GLN A 103 22.09 6.23 8.52
C GLN A 103 21.89 7.32 7.48
N TYR A 104 22.25 7.05 6.23
CA TYR A 104 22.20 8.02 5.14
C TYR A 104 20.75 8.46 4.82
N LEU A 105 19.78 7.53 4.84
CA LEU A 105 18.35 7.84 4.70
C LEU A 105 17.73 8.59 5.90
N LYS A 106 18.46 8.73 7.03
CA LYS A 106 18.04 9.51 8.21
C LYS A 106 18.71 10.89 8.28
N THR A 107 19.94 11.03 7.80
CA THR A 107 20.73 12.25 7.96
C THR A 107 20.62 13.23 6.81
N THR A 108 20.27 12.77 5.61
CA THR A 108 20.11 13.67 4.46
C THR A 108 18.74 14.36 4.51
N PRO A 109 18.64 15.66 4.17
CA PRO A 109 17.36 16.37 4.09
C PRO A 109 16.35 15.68 3.18
N GLN A 110 15.06 15.99 3.37
CA GLN A 110 13.99 15.51 2.50
C GLN A 110 14.27 15.94 1.06
N TYR A 111 14.48 14.95 0.22
CA TYR A 111 15.01 15.09 -1.12
C TYR A 111 14.01 15.76 -2.07
N GLU A 112 14.45 16.79 -2.80
CA GLU A 112 13.65 17.56 -3.76
C GLU A 112 13.47 16.79 -5.09
N TYR A 113 12.87 15.60 -5.05
CA TYR A 113 12.52 14.79 -6.23
C TYR A 113 11.35 15.37 -7.05
N GLU A 114 11.07 16.66 -6.91
CA GLU A 114 9.91 17.36 -7.47
C GLU A 114 9.83 17.21 -9.00
N LEU A 115 10.97 17.44 -9.68
CA LEU A 115 11.13 17.23 -11.12
C LEU A 115 10.92 15.76 -11.54
N LEU A 116 11.18 14.82 -10.64
CA LEU A 116 11.04 13.38 -10.87
C LEU A 116 9.61 12.87 -10.60
N SER A 117 8.84 13.55 -9.73
CA SER A 117 7.38 13.39 -9.67
C SER A 117 6.71 13.94 -10.94
N GLN A 118 7.19 15.07 -11.48
CA GLN A 118 6.72 15.63 -12.75
C GLN A 118 7.03 14.70 -13.94
N LEU A 119 8.30 14.29 -14.10
CA LEU A 119 8.77 13.44 -15.21
C LEU A 119 8.11 12.07 -15.34
N PHE A 120 7.54 11.54 -14.26
CA PHE A 120 6.89 10.23 -14.25
C PHE A 120 5.35 10.31 -14.20
N LYS A 121 4.75 11.52 -14.19
CA LYS A 121 3.32 11.78 -13.89
C LYS A 121 2.79 11.07 -12.61
N CYS A 122 3.67 10.55 -11.75
CA CYS A 122 3.35 9.85 -10.50
C CYS A 122 4.25 10.34 -9.37
N ASP A 123 3.71 10.42 -8.14
CA ASP A 123 4.46 11.01 -7.05
C ASP A 123 5.63 10.12 -6.60
N LEU A 124 6.85 10.63 -6.75
CA LEU A 124 8.08 10.01 -6.28
C LEU A 124 8.42 10.38 -4.83
N GLN A 125 7.91 11.51 -4.32
CA GLN A 125 8.04 11.86 -2.91
C GLN A 125 7.42 10.76 -2.04
N LEU A 126 6.26 10.24 -2.46
CA LEU A 126 5.65 9.03 -1.96
C LEU A 126 6.53 7.78 -2.06
N LYS A 127 7.27 7.54 -3.16
CA LYS A 127 8.19 6.39 -3.26
C LYS A 127 9.32 6.48 -2.23
N LEU A 128 9.70 7.69 -1.80
CA LEU A 128 10.70 7.98 -0.77
C LEU A 128 10.15 7.87 0.66
N GLU A 129 8.90 8.28 0.90
CA GLU A 129 8.21 8.01 2.17
C GLU A 129 8.01 6.50 2.37
N ASN A 130 7.57 5.79 1.32
CA ASN A 130 7.56 4.33 1.30
C ASN A 130 8.96 3.72 1.46
N LEU A 131 10.05 4.46 1.21
CA LEU A 131 11.42 4.01 1.40
C LEU A 131 11.86 4.09 2.86
N GLN A 132 11.43 5.13 3.58
CA GLN A 132 11.62 5.26 5.03
C GLN A 132 10.68 4.35 5.84
N LEU A 133 9.51 3.98 5.29
CA LEU A 133 8.49 3.14 5.95
C LEU A 133 8.59 1.65 5.62
N PHE A 134 8.80 1.29 4.33
CA PHE A 134 8.67 -0.07 3.82
C PHE A 134 9.91 -0.55 3.01
N GLY A 135 10.67 0.38 2.42
CA GLY A 135 11.96 0.13 1.75
C GLY A 135 11.88 -0.26 0.27
N ASP A 136 12.04 0.72 -0.63
CA ASP A 136 12.14 0.48 -2.08
C ASP A 136 13.38 -0.39 -2.45
N ILE A 137 13.13 -1.46 -3.20
CA ILE A 137 14.15 -2.45 -3.58
C ILE A 137 15.14 -1.92 -4.64
N PHE A 138 14.66 -1.10 -5.58
CA PHE A 138 15.49 -0.56 -6.67
C PHE A 138 16.48 0.48 -6.12
N VAL A 139 16.04 1.34 -5.21
CA VAL A 139 16.91 2.32 -4.56
C VAL A 139 17.89 1.65 -3.58
N ARG A 140 17.49 0.60 -2.85
CA ARG A 140 18.43 -0.22 -2.04
C ARG A 140 19.55 -0.81 -2.90
N ASN A 141 19.22 -1.30 -4.09
CA ASN A 141 20.19 -1.81 -5.06
C ASN A 141 21.11 -0.68 -5.57
N CYS A 142 20.55 0.46 -5.98
CA CYS A 142 21.32 1.63 -6.42
C CYS A 142 22.28 2.15 -5.33
N MET A 143 21.81 2.31 -4.09
CA MET A 143 22.64 2.72 -2.96
C MET A 143 23.75 1.70 -2.66
N SER A 144 23.46 0.40 -2.76
CA SER A 144 24.47 -0.65 -2.55
C SER A 144 25.53 -0.68 -3.65
N ILE A 145 25.19 -0.33 -4.89
CA ILE A 145 26.15 -0.16 -5.99
C ILE A 145 27.11 1.00 -5.70
N LEU A 146 26.59 2.15 -5.25
CA LEU A 146 27.41 3.32 -4.91
C LEU A 146 28.29 3.07 -3.68
N LEU A 147 27.71 2.52 -2.60
CA LEU A 147 28.41 2.21 -1.35
C LEU A 147 29.44 1.09 -1.52
N GLY A 148 29.13 0.05 -2.30
CA GLY A 148 30.04 -1.07 -2.59
C GLY A 148 31.29 -0.63 -3.35
N ASN A 149 31.11 0.13 -4.43
CA ASN A 149 32.23 0.73 -5.17
C ASN A 149 33.06 1.69 -4.31
N TYR A 150 32.42 2.47 -3.43
CA TYR A 150 33.12 3.28 -2.42
C TYR A 150 33.93 2.40 -1.46
N PHE A 151 33.36 1.37 -0.85
CA PHE A 151 34.06 0.54 0.13
C PHE A 151 35.27 -0.19 -0.45
N ASN A 152 35.22 -0.60 -1.72
CA ASN A 152 36.39 -1.11 -2.46
C ASN A 152 37.53 -0.10 -2.60
N GLN A 153 37.21 1.20 -2.59
CA GLN A 153 38.14 2.28 -2.90
C GLN A 153 38.44 3.17 -1.68
N VAL A 154 37.92 2.87 -0.49
CA VAL A 154 38.14 3.63 0.76
C VAL A 154 39.63 3.83 1.06
N GLN A 155 40.47 2.81 0.88
CA GLN A 155 41.91 2.91 1.09
C GLN A 155 42.57 3.88 0.10
N ARG A 156 42.20 3.79 -1.18
CA ARG A 156 42.64 4.70 -2.27
C ARG A 156 42.18 6.14 -2.02
N LEU A 157 41.00 6.32 -1.43
CA LEU A 157 40.42 7.62 -1.08
C LEU A 157 40.94 8.16 0.28
N HIS A 158 42.03 7.61 0.81
CA HIS A 158 42.67 8.00 2.07
C HIS A 158 41.70 8.02 3.28
N ASN A 159 40.72 7.10 3.31
CA ASN A 159 39.67 7.01 4.32
C ASN A 159 38.79 8.27 4.48
N LYS A 160 38.67 9.12 3.44
CA LYS A 160 37.61 10.15 3.34
C LYS A 160 36.23 9.51 3.54
N LYS A 161 35.33 10.17 4.27
CA LYS A 161 33.96 9.69 4.48
C LYS A 161 33.16 9.75 3.18
N PHE A 162 32.09 8.97 3.08
CA PHE A 162 31.23 8.94 1.89
C PHE A 162 30.67 10.32 1.49
N ALA A 163 30.38 11.19 2.46
CA ALA A 163 29.93 12.57 2.22
C ALA A 163 31.04 13.56 1.81
N GLU A 164 32.31 13.13 1.77
CA GLU A 164 33.50 13.94 1.47
C GLU A 164 34.11 13.63 0.08
N ILE A 165 33.44 12.77 -0.70
CA ILE A 165 33.87 12.34 -2.04
C ILE A 165 33.45 13.39 -3.08
N GLY A 166 34.30 13.68 -4.06
CA GLY A 166 33.98 14.63 -5.16
C GLY A 166 32.84 14.18 -6.08
N GLY A 167 32.46 12.90 -6.03
CA GLY A 167 31.40 12.26 -6.79
C GLY A 167 31.84 10.93 -7.44
N PHE A 168 31.24 10.59 -8.59
CA PHE A 168 31.42 9.32 -9.28
C PHE A 168 31.87 9.49 -10.74
N VAL A 169 32.75 8.60 -11.20
CA VAL A 169 33.20 8.50 -12.60
C VAL A 169 32.94 7.08 -13.09
N MET A 170 32.54 6.90 -14.34
CA MET A 170 32.33 5.56 -14.92
C MET A 170 32.61 5.51 -16.42
N VAL A 171 32.69 4.31 -16.98
CA VAL A 171 32.67 4.08 -18.44
C VAL A 171 31.35 3.45 -18.85
N TYR A 172 30.78 3.94 -19.95
CA TYR A 172 29.62 3.41 -20.64
C TYR A 172 30.07 2.76 -21.95
N ASN A 173 29.90 1.44 -22.04
CA ASN A 173 30.26 0.64 -23.21
C ASN A 173 29.01 0.35 -24.07
N PRO A 174 28.92 0.85 -25.33
CA PRO A 174 27.78 0.58 -26.21
C PRO A 174 27.56 -0.92 -26.47
N LYS A 175 28.62 -1.73 -26.42
CA LYS A 175 28.59 -3.18 -26.71
C LYS A 175 28.10 -4.04 -25.54
N GLU A 176 27.98 -3.47 -24.35
CA GLU A 176 27.54 -4.16 -23.12
C GLU A 176 26.24 -3.53 -22.62
N SER A 177 25.14 -3.84 -23.31
CA SER A 177 23.77 -3.42 -22.99
C SER A 177 23.29 -3.88 -21.60
N ASP A 178 23.73 -5.07 -21.20
CA ASP A 178 23.04 -5.94 -20.25
C ASP A 178 23.21 -5.50 -18.78
N LEU A 179 24.14 -4.57 -18.53
CA LEU A 179 24.43 -4.00 -17.21
C LEU A 179 23.73 -2.65 -16.95
N GLN A 180 23.10 -2.07 -17.97
CA GLN A 180 22.84 -0.61 -18.01
C GLN A 180 21.58 -0.12 -17.26
N SER A 181 20.63 -0.99 -16.90
CA SER A 181 19.40 -0.58 -16.21
C SER A 181 19.69 -0.14 -14.77
N ASN A 182 20.38 -0.96 -13.99
CA ASN A 182 20.82 -0.63 -12.62
C ASN A 182 21.83 0.54 -12.58
N VAL A 183 22.71 0.63 -13.59
CA VAL A 183 23.64 1.76 -13.79
C VAL A 183 22.91 3.09 -13.82
N THR A 184 21.88 3.21 -14.65
CA THR A 184 21.21 4.50 -14.88
C THR A 184 20.48 4.95 -13.60
N GLY A 185 19.90 4.02 -12.85
CA GLY A 185 19.38 4.26 -11.50
C GLY A 185 20.44 4.74 -10.50
N ALA A 186 21.63 4.13 -10.49
CA ALA A 186 22.72 4.52 -9.60
C ALA A 186 23.27 5.93 -9.91
N ILE A 187 23.43 6.29 -11.20
CA ILE A 187 23.83 7.64 -11.63
C ILE A 187 22.81 8.68 -11.16
N LEU A 188 21.51 8.44 -11.42
CA LEU A 188 20.43 9.35 -11.05
C LEU A 188 20.30 9.48 -9.52
N THR A 189 20.54 8.39 -8.79
CA THR A 189 20.66 8.43 -7.32
C THR A 189 21.80 9.36 -6.92
N ALA A 190 23.03 9.11 -7.39
CA ALA A 190 24.21 9.91 -7.04
C ALA A 190 24.07 11.41 -7.37
N LEU A 191 23.53 11.76 -8.55
CA LEU A 191 23.21 13.14 -8.91
C LEU A 191 22.24 13.79 -7.91
N HIS A 192 21.20 13.05 -7.51
CA HIS A 192 20.24 13.53 -6.53
C HIS A 192 20.85 13.72 -5.12
N LEU A 193 21.83 12.88 -4.77
CA LEU A 193 22.66 13.05 -3.57
C LEU A 193 23.64 14.25 -3.67
N LYS A 194 23.53 15.08 -4.73
CA LYS A 194 24.36 16.24 -5.05
C LYS A 194 25.84 15.90 -5.31
N PHE A 195 26.14 14.63 -5.63
CA PHE A 195 27.44 14.22 -6.15
C PHE A 195 27.57 14.54 -7.64
N LYS A 196 28.78 14.90 -8.09
CA LYS A 196 29.08 15.06 -9.52
C LYS A 196 29.17 13.68 -10.17
N CYS A 197 28.54 13.48 -11.32
CA CYS A 197 28.68 12.25 -12.12
C CYS A 197 29.39 12.55 -13.44
N ILE A 198 30.37 11.71 -13.81
CA ILE A 198 31.09 11.80 -15.09
C ILE A 198 31.00 10.45 -15.80
N ILE A 199 30.51 10.45 -17.03
CA ILE A 199 30.28 9.26 -17.85
C ILE A 199 31.20 9.35 -19.06
N TYR A 200 32.27 8.56 -19.05
CA TYR A 200 33.07 8.32 -20.24
C TYR A 200 32.32 7.39 -21.18
N VAL A 201 32.17 7.75 -22.45
CA VAL A 201 31.54 6.90 -23.47
C VAL A 201 32.65 6.34 -24.36
N SER A 202 32.77 5.02 -24.43
CA SER A 202 33.77 4.36 -25.30
C SER A 202 33.32 4.33 -26.76
N PRO A 203 34.24 4.12 -27.73
CA PRO A 203 33.85 3.98 -29.13
C PRO A 203 32.92 2.80 -29.38
N GLY A 204 31.94 3.02 -30.24
CA GLY A 204 30.95 2.06 -30.67
C GLY A 204 29.74 2.79 -31.26
N GLU A 205 28.90 2.08 -32.00
CA GLU A 205 27.61 2.62 -32.40
C GLU A 205 26.65 2.53 -31.20
N LEU A 206 26.06 3.66 -30.83
CA LEU A 206 25.03 3.74 -29.79
C LEU A 206 23.66 3.47 -30.42
N SER A 207 22.86 2.58 -29.84
CA SER A 207 21.45 2.48 -30.22
C SER A 207 20.66 3.68 -29.69
N LEU A 208 19.53 4.02 -30.32
CA LEU A 208 18.72 5.17 -29.92
C LEU A 208 18.28 5.12 -28.44
N SER A 209 18.02 3.92 -27.91
CA SER A 209 17.76 3.69 -26.48
C SER A 209 18.95 4.07 -25.57
N GLN A 210 20.18 3.80 -26.01
CA GLN A 210 21.41 4.16 -25.31
C GLN A 210 21.67 5.67 -25.35
N ILE A 211 21.43 6.31 -26.51
CA ILE A 211 21.52 7.77 -26.66
C ILE A 211 20.56 8.47 -25.68
N THR A 212 19.29 8.05 -25.66
CA THR A 212 18.27 8.61 -24.75
C THR A 212 18.61 8.43 -23.27
N ARG A 213 19.22 7.30 -22.87
CA ARG A 213 19.70 7.09 -21.49
C ARG A 213 20.86 8.02 -21.12
N LEU A 214 21.85 8.16 -22.00
CA LEU A 214 22.99 9.09 -21.80
C LEU A 214 22.51 10.55 -21.72
N TYR A 215 21.57 10.92 -22.59
CA TYR A 215 20.93 12.23 -22.60
C TYR A 215 20.18 12.54 -21.29
N MET A 216 19.37 11.61 -20.79
CA MET A 216 18.64 11.76 -19.52
C MET A 216 19.56 11.90 -18.31
N CYS A 217 20.75 11.29 -18.34
CA CYS A 217 21.80 11.55 -17.35
C CYS A 217 22.41 12.94 -17.52
N HIS A 218 22.70 13.36 -18.76
CA HIS A 218 23.34 14.63 -19.06
C HIS A 218 22.48 15.85 -18.69
N ALA A 219 21.20 15.83 -19.07
CA ALA A 219 20.22 16.88 -18.75
C ALA A 219 20.01 17.07 -17.23
N ARG A 220 20.38 16.07 -16.41
CA ARG A 220 20.35 16.13 -14.93
C ARG A 220 21.72 16.40 -14.31
N GLY A 221 22.70 16.83 -15.09
CA GLY A 221 24.00 17.30 -14.61
C GLY A 221 25.15 16.27 -14.66
N ALA A 222 24.97 15.09 -15.24
CA ALA A 222 26.11 14.21 -15.54
C ALA A 222 26.95 14.81 -16.68
N LYS A 223 28.28 14.79 -16.56
CA LYS A 223 29.18 15.20 -17.65
C LYS A 223 29.49 14.01 -18.56
N LEU A 224 29.08 14.06 -19.81
CA LEU A 224 29.49 13.07 -20.82
C LEU A 224 30.89 13.39 -21.36
N ILE A 225 31.71 12.36 -21.60
CA ILE A 225 33.04 12.49 -22.22
C ILE A 225 33.22 11.35 -23.23
N PHE A 226 33.06 11.63 -24.52
CA PHE A 226 33.31 10.66 -25.59
C PHE A 226 34.82 10.49 -25.81
N HIS A 227 35.34 9.27 -25.63
CA HIS A 227 36.76 8.97 -25.83
C HIS A 227 37.01 8.43 -27.25
N LYS A 228 38.15 8.80 -27.85
CA LYS A 228 38.49 8.46 -29.25
C LYS A 228 39.42 7.25 -29.40
N GLY A 229 40.03 6.78 -28.31
CA GLY A 229 40.78 5.52 -28.25
C GLY A 229 39.89 4.35 -27.82
N ASP A 230 40.42 3.13 -27.83
CA ASP A 230 39.71 1.89 -27.48
C ASP A 230 39.13 1.86 -26.04
N ILE A 231 38.43 0.76 -25.72
CA ILE A 231 37.77 0.55 -24.42
C ILE A 231 38.75 0.54 -23.24
N GLU A 232 39.94 -0.06 -23.38
CA GLU A 232 40.93 -0.11 -22.30
C GLU A 232 41.53 1.27 -22.04
N SER A 233 41.85 2.00 -23.11
CA SER A 233 42.25 3.41 -23.08
C SER A 233 41.17 4.30 -22.43
N CYS A 234 39.89 4.01 -22.70
CA CYS A 234 38.75 4.71 -22.09
C CYS A 234 38.67 4.45 -20.57
N VAL A 235 38.75 3.17 -20.17
CA VAL A 235 38.71 2.74 -18.75
C VAL A 235 39.91 3.28 -17.97
N GLY A 236 41.13 3.17 -18.51
CA GLY A 236 42.33 3.73 -17.89
C GLY A 236 42.21 5.23 -17.63
N ARG A 237 41.70 5.98 -18.62
CA ARG A 237 41.50 7.43 -18.51
C ARG A 237 40.40 7.83 -17.52
N ALA A 238 39.29 7.08 -17.49
CA ALA A 238 38.21 7.31 -16.55
C ALA A 238 38.63 6.99 -15.09
N ASN A 239 39.40 5.92 -14.89
CA ASN A 239 39.96 5.56 -13.59
C ASN A 239 41.02 6.58 -13.13
N GLN A 240 41.88 7.07 -14.03
CA GLN A 240 42.80 8.18 -13.73
C GLN A 240 42.04 9.44 -13.27
N HIS A 241 40.99 9.85 -13.99
CA HIS A 241 40.14 10.97 -13.58
C HIS A 241 39.56 10.78 -12.16
N ALA A 242 39.15 9.55 -11.82
CA ALA A 242 38.66 9.20 -10.48
C ALA A 242 39.75 9.28 -9.39
N ASN A 243 41.02 9.08 -9.74
CA ASN A 243 42.15 9.32 -8.84
C ASN A 243 42.36 10.82 -8.63
N ASP A 244 42.62 11.55 -9.72
CA ASP A 244 43.02 12.96 -9.71
C ASP A 244 41.98 13.85 -8.98
N MET A 245 40.68 13.53 -9.13
CA MET A 245 39.58 14.30 -8.55
C MET A 245 39.06 13.78 -7.19
N SER A 246 39.67 12.74 -6.58
CA SER A 246 39.12 12.06 -5.39
C SER A 246 37.65 11.62 -5.54
N MET A 247 37.34 10.98 -6.67
CA MET A 247 36.00 10.47 -7.01
C MET A 247 36.00 8.93 -6.98
N VAL A 248 34.84 8.30 -6.80
CA VAL A 248 34.71 6.83 -6.89
C VAL A 248 34.57 6.43 -8.36
N PHE A 249 35.36 5.46 -8.80
CA PHE A 249 35.12 4.81 -10.10
C PHE A 249 34.02 3.76 -9.93
N LEU A 250 32.95 3.80 -10.73
CA LEU A 250 31.92 2.76 -10.73
C LEU A 250 32.31 1.64 -11.69
N ASP A 251 32.75 0.52 -11.13
CA ASP A 251 33.06 -0.69 -11.89
C ASP A 251 31.77 -1.43 -12.25
N LEU A 252 31.50 -1.54 -13.55
CA LEU A 252 30.29 -2.19 -14.07
C LEU A 252 30.24 -3.69 -13.75
N ARG A 253 31.39 -4.35 -13.58
CA ARG A 253 31.52 -5.81 -13.45
C ARG A 253 30.87 -6.35 -12.18
N PHE A 254 30.71 -5.51 -11.16
CA PHE A 254 30.21 -5.88 -9.83
C PHE A 254 28.78 -5.36 -9.54
N ILE A 255 28.08 -4.81 -10.53
CA ILE A 255 26.79 -4.14 -10.31
C ILE A 255 25.67 -5.11 -9.91
N GLN A 256 25.65 -6.33 -10.46
CA GLN A 256 24.61 -7.31 -10.12
C GLN A 256 24.86 -7.90 -8.71
N GLN A 257 26.12 -8.06 -8.32
CA GLN A 257 26.59 -8.44 -6.99
C GLN A 257 26.10 -7.43 -5.94
N PHE A 258 26.30 -6.13 -6.19
CA PHE A 258 25.80 -5.07 -5.32
C PHE A 258 24.27 -4.95 -5.30
N ALA A 259 23.58 -5.27 -6.40
CA ALA A 259 22.11 -5.36 -6.41
C ALA A 259 21.60 -6.53 -5.55
N VAL A 260 22.22 -7.71 -5.61
CA VAL A 260 21.88 -8.86 -4.74
C VAL A 260 22.12 -8.52 -3.26
N LEU A 261 23.22 -7.83 -2.93
CA LEU A 261 23.48 -7.31 -1.58
C LEU A 261 22.44 -6.27 -1.13
N GLY A 262 22.03 -5.36 -2.03
CA GLY A 262 20.98 -4.37 -1.76
C GLY A 262 19.66 -5.02 -1.39
N ALA A 263 19.24 -6.05 -2.12
CA ALA A 263 18.05 -6.82 -1.78
C ALA A 263 18.18 -7.60 -0.47
N ALA A 264 19.36 -8.17 -0.20
CA ALA A 264 19.62 -8.86 1.07
C ALA A 264 19.46 -7.94 2.30
N THR A 265 19.65 -6.62 2.17
CA THR A 265 19.37 -5.68 3.29
C THR A 265 17.91 -5.71 3.75
N LEU A 266 16.96 -6.00 2.85
CA LEU A 266 15.55 -6.14 3.19
C LEU A 266 15.31 -7.41 4.02
N ALA A 267 15.97 -8.52 3.66
CA ALA A 267 15.91 -9.78 4.42
C ALA A 267 16.51 -9.67 5.82
N HIS A 268 17.62 -8.91 5.96
CA HIS A 268 18.17 -8.55 7.27
C HIS A 268 17.18 -7.74 8.10
N GLU A 269 16.52 -6.74 7.50
CA GLU A 269 15.52 -5.92 8.19
C GLU A 269 14.31 -6.73 8.63
N MET A 270 13.77 -7.59 7.75
CA MET A 270 12.78 -8.58 8.12
C MET A 270 13.29 -9.43 9.31
N TYR A 271 14.55 -9.90 9.29
CA TYR A 271 15.14 -10.72 10.38
C TYR A 271 15.17 -10.01 11.73
N VAL A 272 15.55 -8.74 11.79
CA VAL A 272 15.56 -7.98 13.05
C VAL A 272 14.17 -7.94 13.71
N TYR A 273 13.08 -7.88 12.93
CA TYR A 273 11.71 -7.80 13.45
C TYR A 273 11.01 -9.14 13.74
N SER A 274 11.48 -10.27 13.21
CA SER A 274 10.84 -11.59 13.41
C SER A 274 11.85 -12.75 13.30
N LYS A 275 12.78 -12.81 14.26
CA LYS A 275 13.87 -13.80 14.33
C LYS A 275 13.43 -15.25 14.51
N ASP A 276 12.18 -15.45 14.92
CA ASP A 276 11.58 -16.69 15.44
C ASP A 276 10.63 -17.38 14.45
N ARG A 277 10.66 -16.97 13.18
CA ARG A 277 9.86 -17.52 12.07
C ARG A 277 10.45 -18.82 11.48
N GLU A 278 9.60 -19.55 10.78
CA GLU A 278 9.94 -20.80 10.08
C GLU A 278 9.81 -20.71 8.55
N THR A 279 8.87 -19.90 8.04
CA THR A 279 8.62 -19.73 6.59
C THR A 279 8.61 -18.26 6.16
N VAL A 280 9.06 -18.03 4.92
CA VAL A 280 9.04 -16.74 4.21
C VAL A 280 8.33 -16.92 2.88
N ILE A 281 7.38 -16.04 2.57
CA ILE A 281 6.64 -16.06 1.31
C ILE A 281 6.97 -14.78 0.53
N ILE A 282 7.55 -14.94 -0.65
CA ILE A 282 8.12 -13.89 -1.49
C ILE A 282 7.36 -13.88 -2.84
N PRO A 283 6.86 -12.73 -3.34
CA PRO A 283 6.26 -12.66 -4.67
C PRO A 283 7.36 -12.70 -5.74
N LEU A 284 7.03 -13.13 -6.95
CA LEU A 284 7.87 -13.03 -8.15
C LEU A 284 7.25 -12.03 -9.14
N ARG A 285 8.06 -11.11 -9.65
CA ARG A 285 7.72 -10.18 -10.75
C ARG A 285 8.71 -10.34 -11.90
N ILE A 286 8.27 -10.11 -13.14
CA ILE A 286 8.92 -10.65 -14.35
C ILE A 286 10.00 -9.75 -14.98
N TYR A 287 10.22 -8.54 -14.47
CA TYR A 287 11.28 -7.65 -14.99
C TYR A 287 12.72 -8.11 -14.71
N GLN A 288 13.69 -7.50 -15.40
CA GLN A 288 15.15 -7.71 -15.22
C GLN A 288 15.63 -7.68 -13.75
N VAL A 289 14.93 -6.96 -12.86
CA VAL A 289 15.25 -6.86 -11.42
C VAL A 289 14.66 -8.02 -10.59
N GLY A 290 13.77 -8.84 -11.17
CA GLY A 290 13.02 -9.90 -10.50
C GLY A 290 13.90 -10.95 -9.81
N TRP A 291 14.95 -11.39 -10.50
CA TRP A 291 15.85 -12.44 -9.97
C TRP A 291 16.75 -11.95 -8.84
N THR A 292 17.25 -10.70 -8.89
CA THR A 292 18.23 -10.23 -7.89
C THR A 292 17.60 -10.07 -6.51
N TYR A 293 16.31 -9.71 -6.40
CA TYR A 293 15.65 -9.63 -5.10
C TYR A 293 15.26 -10.99 -4.53
N VAL A 294 14.70 -11.90 -5.35
CA VAL A 294 14.41 -13.27 -4.92
C VAL A 294 15.70 -13.95 -4.45
N SER A 295 16.80 -13.81 -5.20
CA SER A 295 18.11 -14.34 -4.83
C SER A 295 18.64 -13.74 -3.54
N GLY A 296 18.80 -12.41 -3.48
CA GLY A 296 19.41 -11.73 -2.33
C GLY A 296 18.67 -11.98 -1.02
N ILE A 297 17.33 -12.03 -1.07
CA ILE A 297 16.52 -12.40 0.09
C ILE A 297 16.78 -13.87 0.46
N SER A 298 16.53 -14.82 -0.46
CA SER A 298 16.60 -16.26 -0.18
C SER A 298 17.99 -16.70 0.31
N MET A 299 19.06 -16.16 -0.28
CA MET A 299 20.45 -16.41 0.11
C MET A 299 20.76 -15.92 1.53
N TYR A 300 20.38 -14.68 1.87
CA TYR A 300 20.56 -14.16 3.24
C TYR A 300 19.85 -15.05 4.25
N TYR A 301 18.61 -15.44 3.94
CA TYR A 301 17.79 -16.30 4.79
C TYR A 301 18.43 -17.68 5.04
N LYS A 302 18.88 -18.36 3.97
CA LYS A 302 19.53 -19.68 4.06
C LYS A 302 20.93 -19.62 4.72
N LEU A 303 21.60 -18.46 4.73
CA LEU A 303 22.84 -18.26 5.49
C LEU A 303 22.59 -18.06 7.00
N VAL A 304 21.59 -17.25 7.39
CA VAL A 304 21.30 -16.98 8.81
C VAL A 304 20.60 -18.16 9.48
N GLN A 305 19.72 -18.85 8.76
CA GLN A 305 18.87 -19.92 9.29
C GLN A 305 18.69 -21.01 8.22
N PRO A 306 19.64 -21.95 8.03
CA PRO A 306 19.63 -22.90 6.91
C PRO A 306 18.36 -23.76 6.76
N LYS A 307 17.60 -23.94 7.84
CA LYS A 307 16.32 -24.69 7.88
C LYS A 307 15.08 -23.82 7.61
N ILE A 308 15.23 -22.53 7.30
CA ILE A 308 14.10 -21.66 6.94
C ILE A 308 13.55 -22.06 5.58
N ARG A 309 12.22 -22.13 5.48
CA ARG A 309 11.53 -22.45 4.24
C ARG A 309 11.24 -21.15 3.47
N VAL A 310 11.70 -21.08 2.24
CA VAL A 310 11.54 -19.94 1.34
C VAL A 310 10.62 -20.34 0.20
N ILE A 311 9.45 -19.71 0.14
CA ILE A 311 8.43 -19.95 -0.87
C ILE A 311 8.37 -18.74 -1.80
N VAL A 312 8.48 -18.99 -3.10
CA VAL A 312 8.31 -17.98 -4.15
C VAL A 312 6.92 -18.16 -4.77
N VAL A 313 6.20 -17.06 -5.01
CA VAL A 313 4.84 -17.09 -5.56
C VAL A 313 4.75 -16.28 -6.86
N GLN A 314 4.24 -16.88 -7.94
CA GLN A 314 4.17 -16.30 -9.29
C GLN A 314 2.72 -16.32 -9.82
N MET A 315 2.34 -15.35 -10.65
CA MET A 315 1.04 -15.34 -11.33
C MET A 315 1.05 -16.22 -12.60
N THR A 316 -0.06 -16.87 -12.95
CA THR A 316 -0.13 -17.79 -14.12
C THR A 316 -0.31 -17.10 -15.46
N GLU A 317 -1.07 -16.00 -15.48
CA GLU A 317 -1.48 -15.20 -16.63
C GLU A 317 -0.36 -14.28 -17.13
N ASP A 318 0.78 -14.33 -16.44
CA ASP A 318 2.05 -13.66 -16.72
C ASP A 318 2.90 -14.39 -17.78
N LEU A 319 2.38 -15.49 -18.32
CA LEU A 319 2.94 -16.24 -19.44
C LEU A 319 2.26 -15.80 -20.74
N VAL A 320 3.04 -15.64 -21.82
CA VAL A 320 2.48 -15.51 -23.18
C VAL A 320 1.78 -16.83 -23.52
N GLY A 321 0.46 -16.82 -23.43
CA GLY A 321 -0.38 -18.02 -23.53
C GLY A 321 -0.75 -18.36 -24.96
N LYS A 322 -1.13 -19.63 -25.16
CA LYS A 322 -1.95 -20.05 -26.29
C LYS A 322 -3.33 -20.44 -25.77
N ASP A 323 -4.37 -20.05 -26.50
CA ASP A 323 -5.74 -20.42 -26.18
C ASP A 323 -6.00 -21.91 -26.51
N THR A 324 -7.24 -22.37 -26.30
CA THR A 324 -7.67 -23.74 -26.60
C THR A 324 -7.65 -24.09 -28.09
N GLU A 325 -7.47 -23.11 -28.98
CA GLU A 325 -7.38 -23.28 -30.44
C GLU A 325 -5.92 -23.15 -30.94
N GLY A 326 -4.99 -22.74 -30.07
CA GLY A 326 -3.56 -22.63 -30.35
C GLY A 326 -3.07 -21.22 -30.72
N ASN A 327 -3.94 -20.20 -30.65
CA ASN A 327 -3.61 -18.81 -30.97
C ASN A 327 -2.82 -18.16 -29.84
N GLU A 328 -1.74 -17.44 -30.15
CA GLU A 328 -1.00 -16.64 -29.16
C GLU A 328 -1.85 -15.46 -28.69
N PHE A 329 -2.20 -15.40 -27.41
CA PHE A 329 -2.94 -14.27 -26.84
C PHE A 329 -2.07 -13.45 -25.89
N SER A 330 -2.04 -12.14 -26.10
CA SER A 330 -1.44 -11.15 -25.19
C SER A 330 -2.56 -10.44 -24.43
N ARG A 331 -3.20 -11.15 -23.49
CA ARG A 331 -4.14 -10.51 -22.56
C ARG A 331 -3.33 -9.59 -21.63
N GLN A 332 -3.62 -8.30 -21.66
CA GLN A 332 -3.13 -7.40 -20.61
C GLN A 332 -3.76 -7.84 -19.29
N SER A 333 -2.92 -8.14 -18.30
CA SER A 333 -3.38 -8.47 -16.95
C SER A 333 -4.16 -7.30 -16.35
N LEU A 334 -5.18 -7.60 -15.54
CA LEU A 334 -5.86 -6.66 -14.64
C LEU A 334 -4.91 -6.09 -13.58
N PHE A 335 -3.78 -6.76 -13.37
CA PHE A 335 -2.62 -6.27 -12.64
C PHE A 335 -1.47 -6.03 -13.62
N PRO A 336 -1.60 -5.04 -14.53
CA PRO A 336 -0.53 -4.74 -15.46
C PRO A 336 0.70 -4.44 -14.61
N ASP A 337 1.83 -5.06 -14.95
CA ASP A 337 3.07 -4.93 -14.17
C ASP A 337 3.72 -3.59 -14.49
N ARG A 338 2.97 -2.49 -14.30
CA ARG A 338 3.40 -1.14 -14.61
C ARG A 338 4.45 -0.72 -13.61
N LEU A 339 5.66 -1.15 -13.90
CA LEU A 339 6.88 -0.45 -13.56
C LEU A 339 6.95 0.86 -14.36
N GLU A 340 5.91 1.70 -14.23
CA GLU A 340 5.91 3.13 -14.53
C GLU A 340 6.80 3.85 -13.49
N LEU A 341 8.07 3.47 -13.49
CA LEU A 341 9.08 4.43 -13.93
C LEU A 341 8.78 4.70 -15.41
N GLY A 342 7.98 5.73 -15.69
CA GLY A 342 7.78 6.24 -17.06
C GLY A 342 9.09 6.81 -17.61
N TRP A 343 10.02 5.92 -17.98
CA TRP A 343 11.24 6.28 -18.69
C TRP A 343 10.79 6.83 -20.05
N LEU A 344 10.70 8.17 -20.12
CA LEU A 344 9.91 8.96 -21.08
C LEU A 344 8.43 8.97 -20.65
N ALA A 345 7.75 10.12 -20.54
CA ALA A 345 7.96 11.36 -21.26
C ALA A 345 8.09 12.63 -20.38
N LEU A 346 9.27 13.25 -20.42
CA LEU A 346 9.46 14.70 -20.35
C LEU A 346 10.89 15.01 -20.83
N ILE A 347 11.03 15.23 -22.13
CA ILE A 347 12.11 16.08 -22.65
C ILE A 347 11.80 17.47 -22.12
N HIS A 348 12.76 18.13 -21.49
CA HIS A 348 12.58 19.50 -21.00
C HIS A 348 12.63 20.46 -22.19
N ASP A 349 11.84 21.53 -22.17
CA ASP A 349 11.85 22.55 -23.24
C ASP A 349 13.13 23.40 -23.24
N GLN A 350 13.96 23.26 -22.19
CA GLN A 350 15.34 23.76 -22.10
C GLN A 350 16.40 22.66 -22.30
N SER A 351 16.00 21.42 -22.56
CA SER A 351 16.92 20.33 -22.85
C SER A 351 17.16 20.27 -24.35
N ASP A 352 18.34 20.75 -24.75
CA ASP A 352 18.73 20.99 -26.13
C ASP A 352 19.09 19.66 -26.84
N LEU A 353 18.06 18.96 -27.32
CA LEU A 353 18.20 17.76 -28.14
C LEU A 353 19.03 18.01 -29.41
N THR A 354 18.93 19.23 -29.97
CA THR A 354 19.57 19.66 -31.22
C THR A 354 21.05 19.32 -31.20
N ASN A 355 21.81 19.78 -30.19
CA ASN A 355 23.26 19.52 -30.11
C ASN A 355 23.65 18.02 -30.14
N VAL A 356 22.80 17.11 -29.67
CA VAL A 356 23.05 15.64 -29.71
C VAL A 356 22.62 15.04 -31.05
N PHE A 357 21.54 15.53 -31.65
CA PHE A 357 21.11 15.11 -32.98
C PHE A 357 21.99 15.71 -34.09
N ASP A 358 22.43 16.96 -34.00
CA ASP A 358 23.40 17.62 -34.90
C ASP A 358 24.71 16.82 -35.02
N SER A 359 25.14 16.21 -33.91
CA SER A 359 26.30 15.31 -33.86
C SER A 359 26.10 14.01 -34.67
N PHE A 360 24.85 13.61 -34.91
CA PHE A 360 24.46 12.50 -35.81
C PHE A 360 24.07 12.97 -37.22
N ASP A 361 23.52 14.18 -37.35
CA ASP A 361 22.86 14.71 -38.56
C ASP A 361 23.84 15.16 -39.67
N SER A 362 25.14 15.07 -39.40
CA SER A 362 26.22 15.13 -40.41
C SER A 362 26.10 14.11 -41.58
N ARG A 363 25.03 13.29 -41.60
CA ARG A 363 24.70 12.32 -42.66
C ARG A 363 23.41 12.63 -43.45
N ASN A 364 22.34 13.16 -42.83
CA ASN A 364 20.97 13.09 -43.39
C ASN A 364 20.19 14.43 -43.54
N GLN A 365 20.80 15.59 -43.32
CA GLN A 365 20.18 16.91 -43.62
C GLN A 365 18.85 17.22 -42.89
N GLY A 366 18.71 16.83 -41.62
CA GLY A 366 17.63 17.30 -40.75
C GLY A 366 16.28 16.63 -40.91
N LYS A 367 16.18 15.54 -41.69
CA LYS A 367 14.94 14.77 -41.86
C LYS A 367 15.20 13.27 -41.84
N PHE A 368 14.35 12.56 -41.11
CA PHE A 368 14.32 11.10 -41.11
C PHE A 368 13.27 10.60 -42.10
N ASN A 369 13.63 9.61 -42.90
CA ASN A 369 12.76 8.97 -43.88
C ASN A 369 12.18 7.65 -43.33
N LYS A 370 11.26 7.02 -44.07
CA LYS A 370 10.61 5.77 -43.66
C LYS A 370 11.61 4.60 -43.55
N ASP A 371 12.62 4.55 -44.40
CA ASP A 371 13.62 3.48 -44.44
C ASP A 371 14.62 3.60 -43.29
N ASP A 372 14.95 4.82 -42.83
CA ASP A 372 15.70 5.02 -41.58
C ASP A 372 14.96 4.35 -40.40
N LEU A 373 13.64 4.54 -40.35
CA LEU A 373 12.75 3.96 -39.35
C LEU A 373 12.71 2.42 -39.48
N GLU A 374 12.54 1.87 -40.69
CA GLU A 374 12.57 0.42 -40.91
C GLU A 374 13.93 -0.22 -40.55
N ASN A 375 15.04 0.44 -40.84
CA ASN A 375 16.38 -0.04 -40.47
C ASN A 375 16.64 0.00 -38.96
N VAL A 376 16.14 1.02 -38.25
CA VAL A 376 16.21 1.08 -36.78
C VAL A 376 15.34 -0.03 -36.15
N LEU A 377 14.13 -0.26 -36.67
CA LEU A 377 13.25 -1.34 -36.22
C LEU A 377 13.86 -2.74 -36.46
N TRP A 378 14.52 -2.92 -37.61
CA TRP A 378 15.23 -4.15 -37.97
C TRP A 378 16.39 -4.44 -37.00
N ASN A 379 17.25 -3.44 -36.75
CA ASN A 379 18.42 -3.57 -35.87
C ASN A 379 18.05 -3.75 -34.38
N ILE A 380 16.80 -3.47 -33.99
CA ILE A 380 16.27 -3.68 -32.63
C ILE A 380 15.49 -5.02 -32.53
N GLY A 381 15.25 -5.71 -33.65
CA GLY A 381 14.78 -7.10 -33.68
C GLY A 381 13.27 -7.30 -33.86
N GLY A 382 12.56 -6.35 -34.48
CA GLY A 382 11.13 -6.46 -34.76
C GLY A 382 10.78 -7.39 -35.94
N ASP A 383 9.66 -8.11 -35.84
CA ASP A 383 9.08 -8.89 -36.94
C ASP A 383 8.44 -7.95 -37.98
N LYS A 384 8.93 -8.02 -39.22
CA LYS A 384 8.48 -7.15 -40.32
C LYS A 384 7.04 -7.42 -40.78
N SER A 385 6.45 -8.56 -40.41
CA SER A 385 5.08 -8.93 -40.80
C SER A 385 3.98 -8.33 -39.92
N ARG A 386 4.23 -8.15 -38.61
CA ARG A 386 3.21 -7.72 -37.63
C ARG A 386 2.99 -6.20 -37.56
N ASN A 387 3.95 -5.38 -38.00
CA ASN A 387 3.95 -3.92 -37.75
C ASN A 387 3.51 -3.03 -38.93
N ILE A 388 3.21 -3.59 -40.11
CA ILE A 388 2.93 -2.81 -41.34
C ILE A 388 1.73 -1.87 -41.19
N ALA A 389 0.74 -2.21 -40.35
CA ALA A 389 -0.49 -1.45 -40.16
C ALA A 389 -0.38 -0.23 -39.23
N VAL A 390 0.78 0.02 -38.60
CA VAL A 390 0.95 1.05 -37.54
C VAL A 390 1.90 2.19 -37.98
N MET A 391 2.48 2.12 -39.18
CA MET A 391 3.39 3.16 -39.67
C MET A 391 2.62 4.45 -40.03
N PRO A 392 3.13 5.64 -39.67
CA PRO A 392 2.49 6.90 -40.01
C PRO A 392 2.43 7.13 -41.54
N PRO A 393 1.37 7.73 -42.09
CA PRO A 393 1.21 7.93 -43.54
C PRO A 393 2.10 9.03 -44.14
N LYS A 394 3.02 9.61 -43.36
CA LYS A 394 4.00 10.62 -43.82
C LYS A 394 5.23 9.92 -44.41
N SER A 395 5.70 10.39 -45.55
CA SER A 395 6.93 9.89 -46.20
C SER A 395 8.24 10.36 -45.56
N SER A 396 8.17 11.40 -44.72
CA SER A 396 9.30 11.91 -43.92
C SER A 396 8.79 12.55 -42.63
N LEU A 397 9.65 12.58 -41.61
CA LEU A 397 9.39 13.17 -40.30
C LEU A 397 10.48 14.19 -39.99
N SER A 398 10.11 15.32 -39.36
CA SER A 398 11.10 16.17 -38.69
C SER A 398 11.73 15.43 -37.51
N GLN A 399 12.91 15.89 -37.05
CA GLN A 399 13.59 15.30 -35.89
C GLN A 399 12.64 15.18 -34.67
N THR A 400 11.86 16.23 -34.37
CA THR A 400 10.92 16.26 -33.25
C THR A 400 9.75 15.28 -33.41
N GLU A 401 9.14 15.22 -34.61
CA GLU A 401 8.07 14.25 -34.90
C GLU A 401 8.57 12.80 -34.83
N PHE A 402 9.75 12.54 -35.38
CA PHE A 402 10.39 11.22 -35.33
C PHE A 402 10.65 10.79 -33.87
N VAL A 403 11.23 11.67 -33.06
CA VAL A 403 11.47 11.42 -31.63
C VAL A 403 10.16 11.14 -30.89
N HIS A 404 9.12 11.96 -31.10
CA HIS A 404 7.83 11.81 -30.43
C HIS A 404 7.10 10.51 -30.81
N GLU A 405 7.01 10.21 -32.11
CA GLU A 405 6.33 9.02 -32.63
C GLU A 405 7.08 7.73 -32.22
N PHE A 406 8.41 7.72 -32.33
CA PHE A 406 9.23 6.57 -31.93
C PHE A 406 9.16 6.30 -30.44
N ILE A 407 9.22 7.34 -29.59
CA ILE A 407 9.07 7.21 -28.13
C ILE A 407 7.70 6.62 -27.78
N ASN A 408 6.62 7.18 -28.32
CA ASN A 408 5.27 6.74 -27.98
C ASN A 408 4.98 5.31 -28.45
N GLN A 409 5.45 4.91 -29.63
CA GLN A 409 5.23 3.55 -30.13
C GLN A 409 6.13 2.49 -29.46
N HIS A 410 7.38 2.81 -29.09
CA HIS A 410 8.34 1.80 -28.63
C HIS A 410 8.61 1.74 -27.12
N THR A 411 8.20 2.73 -26.33
CA THR A 411 8.20 2.61 -24.86
C THR A 411 7.36 1.43 -24.37
N PHE A 412 6.31 1.05 -25.11
CA PHE A 412 5.47 -0.11 -24.83
C PHE A 412 6.16 -1.48 -25.03
N CYS A 413 7.21 -1.55 -25.85
CA CYS A 413 7.78 -2.81 -26.36
C CYS A 413 9.16 -3.18 -25.75
N ILE A 414 9.84 -2.24 -25.08
CA ILE A 414 11.20 -2.43 -24.54
C ILE A 414 11.32 -3.57 -23.51
N GLY A 415 10.21 -4.08 -22.97
CA GLY A 415 10.19 -5.17 -21.99
C GLY A 415 10.46 -6.59 -22.52
N GLN A 416 10.39 -6.87 -23.83
CA GLN A 416 10.40 -8.26 -24.35
C GLN A 416 11.71 -8.73 -25.01
N CYS A 417 12.60 -7.83 -25.43
CA CYS A 417 13.78 -8.17 -26.23
C CYS A 417 15.08 -8.20 -25.41
N ASP A 418 15.26 -9.21 -24.56
CA ASP A 418 16.53 -9.47 -23.87
C ASP A 418 16.86 -10.96 -23.73
N ARG A 419 17.10 -11.64 -24.87
CA ARG A 419 17.37 -13.08 -24.95
C ARG A 419 18.83 -13.48 -24.63
N ARG A 420 19.64 -12.60 -24.02
CA ARG A 420 21.06 -12.88 -23.70
C ARG A 420 21.40 -12.63 -22.23
N PHE A 421 20.67 -13.29 -21.32
CA PHE A 421 21.03 -13.32 -19.90
C PHE A 421 22.52 -13.58 -19.66
N SER A 422 23.17 -12.66 -18.94
CA SER A 422 24.57 -12.76 -18.52
C SER A 422 24.83 -14.06 -17.73
N TYR A 423 26.09 -14.51 -17.68
CA TYR A 423 26.49 -15.68 -16.88
C TYR A 423 26.03 -15.55 -15.42
N PHE A 424 26.28 -14.38 -14.81
CA PHE A 424 25.83 -14.06 -13.46
C PHE A 424 24.30 -14.15 -13.29
N SER A 425 23.53 -13.61 -14.24
CA SER A 425 22.06 -13.69 -14.20
C SER A 425 21.53 -15.13 -14.29
N LYS A 426 22.26 -16.04 -14.95
CA LYS A 426 21.90 -17.47 -15.04
C LYS A 426 22.21 -18.22 -13.73
N GLN A 427 23.31 -17.89 -13.04
CA GLN A 427 23.64 -18.45 -11.73
C GLN A 427 22.52 -18.25 -10.71
N PHE A 428 21.86 -17.08 -10.78
CA PHE A 428 20.82 -16.63 -9.86
C PHE A 428 19.39 -16.74 -10.45
N SER A 429 19.19 -17.63 -11.43
CA SER A 429 17.86 -17.96 -11.95
C SER A 429 17.04 -18.79 -10.94
N LEU A 430 15.71 -18.69 -10.99
CA LEU A 430 14.82 -19.47 -10.12
C LEU A 430 15.01 -20.98 -10.26
N GLU A 431 15.32 -21.46 -11.47
CA GLU A 431 15.65 -22.87 -11.74
C GLU A 431 16.87 -23.33 -10.93
N ASN A 432 17.94 -22.52 -10.89
CA ASN A 432 19.12 -22.81 -10.07
C ASN A 432 18.83 -22.63 -8.57
N LEU A 433 18.05 -21.61 -8.16
CA LEU A 433 17.68 -21.43 -6.75
C LEU A 433 16.84 -22.59 -6.20
N LEU A 434 15.95 -23.18 -7.01
CA LEU A 434 15.19 -24.38 -6.68
C LEU A 434 16.11 -25.62 -6.64
N LYS A 435 16.92 -25.82 -7.68
CA LYS A 435 17.87 -26.95 -7.81
C LYS A 435 18.88 -27.03 -6.66
N HIS A 436 19.25 -25.89 -6.07
CA HIS A 436 20.20 -25.79 -4.96
C HIS A 436 19.51 -25.55 -3.59
N GLU A 437 18.20 -25.80 -3.47
CA GLU A 437 17.40 -25.68 -2.24
C GLU A 437 17.49 -24.30 -1.54
N VAL A 438 17.83 -23.26 -2.30
CA VAL A 438 17.85 -21.85 -1.82
C VAL A 438 16.43 -21.30 -1.77
N VAL A 439 15.59 -21.73 -2.71
CA VAL A 439 14.12 -21.62 -2.69
C VAL A 439 13.56 -23.04 -2.56
N ASP A 440 12.68 -23.27 -1.60
CA ASP A 440 12.14 -24.60 -1.28
C ASP A 440 10.87 -24.94 -2.07
N THR A 441 10.14 -23.93 -2.56
CA THR A 441 8.88 -24.14 -3.30
C THR A 441 8.57 -22.95 -4.21
N LEU A 442 8.17 -23.23 -5.44
CA LEU A 442 7.47 -22.27 -6.31
C LEU A 442 5.96 -22.58 -6.28
N VAL A 443 5.14 -21.57 -6.01
CA VAL A 443 3.67 -21.66 -6.01
C VAL A 443 3.11 -20.74 -7.08
N THR A 444 2.18 -21.23 -7.89
CA THR A 444 1.47 -20.41 -8.87
C THR A 444 0.13 -19.93 -8.33
N VAL A 445 -0.31 -18.73 -8.71
CA VAL A 445 -1.65 -18.18 -8.39
C VAL A 445 -2.29 -17.59 -9.63
N THR A 446 -3.62 -17.58 -9.69
CA THR A 446 -4.34 -16.90 -10.77
C THR A 446 -4.46 -15.40 -10.53
N GLU A 447 -4.88 -14.68 -11.57
CA GLU A 447 -5.32 -13.29 -11.51
C GLU A 447 -6.47 -13.15 -10.51
N ASP A 448 -7.44 -14.06 -10.52
CA ASP A 448 -8.56 -14.07 -9.55
C ASP A 448 -8.08 -14.24 -8.11
N GLN A 449 -7.14 -15.17 -7.85
CA GLN A 449 -6.54 -15.37 -6.53
C GLN A 449 -5.76 -14.12 -6.07
N SER A 450 -5.17 -13.38 -7.01
CA SER A 450 -4.46 -12.12 -6.74
C SER A 450 -5.44 -10.96 -6.47
N ALA A 451 -6.59 -10.91 -7.15
CA ALA A 451 -7.67 -9.95 -6.90
C ALA A 451 -8.32 -10.18 -5.52
N LEU A 452 -8.63 -11.44 -5.20
CA LEU A 452 -9.13 -11.84 -3.89
C LEU A 452 -8.13 -11.46 -2.79
N ALA A 453 -6.84 -11.71 -2.99
CA ALA A 453 -5.79 -11.30 -2.06
C ALA A 453 -5.66 -9.77 -1.94
N PHE A 454 -5.83 -9.01 -3.03
CA PHE A 454 -5.79 -7.55 -3.01
C PHE A 454 -6.91 -6.97 -2.13
N ILE A 455 -8.14 -7.47 -2.25
CA ILE A 455 -9.27 -7.09 -1.37
C ILE A 455 -8.96 -7.48 0.09
N LYS A 456 -8.57 -8.73 0.35
CA LYS A 456 -8.27 -9.24 1.70
C LYS A 456 -7.09 -8.49 2.34
N CYS A 457 -6.14 -7.98 1.55
CA CYS A 457 -5.06 -7.11 2.02
C CYS A 457 -5.62 -5.81 2.62
N MET A 458 -6.53 -5.12 1.91
CA MET A 458 -7.13 -3.88 2.40
C MET A 458 -8.03 -4.13 3.63
N GLU A 459 -8.84 -5.20 3.63
CA GLU A 459 -9.74 -5.56 4.74
C GLU A 459 -9.01 -5.94 6.04
N TYR A 460 -7.88 -6.65 5.96
CA TYR A 460 -7.20 -7.17 7.18
C TYR A 460 -5.95 -6.38 7.59
N THR A 461 -5.31 -5.65 6.68
CA THR A 461 -4.05 -4.92 6.96
C THR A 461 -4.18 -3.40 6.86
N HIS A 462 -5.33 -2.89 6.41
CA HIS A 462 -5.58 -1.47 6.14
C HIS A 462 -4.45 -0.79 5.33
N THR A 463 -3.83 -1.56 4.44
CA THR A 463 -2.67 -1.16 3.62
C THR A 463 -2.96 -1.45 2.16
N LEU A 464 -2.67 -0.48 1.29
CA LEU A 464 -2.83 -0.60 -0.16
C LEU A 464 -1.56 -1.18 -0.78
N THR A 465 -1.63 -2.45 -1.15
CA THR A 465 -0.69 -3.06 -2.09
C THR A 465 -0.99 -2.62 -3.53
N ASN A 466 -0.04 -2.73 -4.47
CA ASN A 466 -0.44 -2.81 -5.88
C ASN A 466 -0.91 -4.23 -6.20
N GLY A 467 -1.61 -4.42 -7.32
CA GLY A 467 -2.24 -5.68 -7.72
C GLY A 467 -1.33 -6.90 -7.58
N LYS A 468 -0.24 -6.93 -8.36
CA LYS A 468 0.79 -7.97 -8.26
C LYS A 468 1.50 -8.04 -6.90
N GLY A 469 1.46 -6.96 -6.12
CA GLY A 469 1.96 -6.97 -4.75
C GLY A 469 1.20 -7.90 -3.81
N ALA A 470 -0.06 -8.21 -4.15
CA ALA A 470 -0.88 -9.17 -3.44
C ALA A 470 -0.53 -10.63 -3.74
N ILE A 471 0.27 -10.93 -4.78
CA ILE A 471 0.57 -12.31 -5.23
C ILE A 471 1.06 -13.22 -4.09
N ALA A 472 1.95 -12.73 -3.23
CA ALA A 472 2.46 -13.50 -2.09
C ALA A 472 1.36 -13.84 -1.06
N LEU A 473 0.42 -12.92 -0.82
CA LEU A 473 -0.75 -13.15 0.01
C LEU A 473 -1.75 -14.08 -0.67
N GLY A 474 -1.92 -13.98 -1.99
CA GLY A 474 -2.66 -14.94 -2.81
C GLY A 474 -2.09 -16.35 -2.68
N GLY A 475 -0.76 -16.49 -2.67
CA GLY A 475 -0.09 -17.77 -2.44
C GLY A 475 -0.45 -18.38 -1.09
N LEU A 476 -0.36 -17.59 -0.01
CA LEU A 476 -0.75 -18.02 1.34
C LEU A 476 -2.24 -18.40 1.42
N LEU A 477 -3.13 -17.57 0.86
CA LEU A 477 -4.58 -17.80 0.93
C LEU A 477 -5.05 -18.93 0.01
N SER A 478 -4.35 -19.23 -1.09
CA SER A 478 -4.75 -20.23 -2.10
C SER A 478 -4.87 -21.69 -1.61
N GLY A 479 -4.48 -21.98 -0.37
CA GLY A 479 -4.40 -23.34 0.17
C GLY A 479 -3.25 -24.20 -0.39
N LYS A 480 -2.54 -23.73 -1.43
CA LYS A 480 -1.38 -24.42 -2.03
C LYS A 480 -0.16 -24.45 -1.10
N ILE A 481 -0.08 -23.50 -0.16
CA ILE A 481 0.97 -23.46 0.86
C ILE A 481 0.47 -24.22 2.10
N LEU A 482 0.92 -25.47 2.24
CA LEU A 482 0.72 -26.24 3.47
C LEU A 482 1.51 -25.59 4.62
N MET A 483 0.84 -25.37 5.75
CA MET A 483 1.34 -24.70 6.96
C MET A 483 1.12 -25.61 8.17
N LYS A 484 2.02 -25.62 9.15
CA LYS A 484 1.81 -26.30 10.43
C LYS A 484 0.96 -25.43 11.38
N PRO A 485 0.31 -26.02 12.40
CA PRO A 485 -0.19 -25.26 13.54
C PRO A 485 0.93 -24.41 14.18
N ASP A 486 0.59 -23.19 14.58
CA ASP A 486 1.48 -22.19 15.20
C ASP A 486 2.74 -21.79 14.39
N GLU A 487 2.84 -22.19 13.11
CA GLU A 487 3.96 -21.85 12.24
C GLU A 487 4.07 -20.32 12.03
N LYS A 488 5.20 -19.75 12.41
CA LYS A 488 5.45 -18.31 12.30
C LYS A 488 5.95 -17.98 10.90
N VAL A 489 5.17 -17.18 10.16
CA VAL A 489 5.40 -16.91 8.73
C VAL A 489 5.45 -15.43 8.43
N VAL A 490 6.37 -15.03 7.53
CA VAL A 490 6.49 -13.66 7.03
C VAL A 490 6.11 -13.63 5.55
N VAL A 491 5.09 -12.84 5.20
CA VAL A 491 4.67 -12.60 3.80
C VAL A 491 5.19 -11.24 3.34
N MET A 492 5.95 -11.22 2.25
CA MET A 492 6.38 -9.98 1.60
C MET A 492 5.27 -9.44 0.68
N ILE A 493 4.34 -8.67 1.25
CA ILE A 493 3.43 -7.83 0.46
C ILE A 493 4.25 -6.67 -0.11
N SER A 494 4.19 -6.46 -1.44
CA SER A 494 5.07 -5.49 -2.12
C SER A 494 4.27 -4.33 -2.72
N GLY A 495 4.43 -3.13 -2.15
CA GLY A 495 3.74 -1.93 -2.62
C GLY A 495 4.11 -1.50 -4.05
N GLY A 496 3.31 -0.60 -4.60
CA GLY A 496 3.58 0.05 -5.89
C GLY A 496 2.61 1.21 -6.13
N PHE A 497 2.76 1.89 -7.26
CA PHE A 497 1.69 2.75 -7.76
C PHE A 497 0.55 1.89 -8.31
N VAL A 498 -0.67 2.38 -8.19
CA VAL A 498 -1.87 1.88 -8.87
C VAL A 498 -2.55 3.13 -9.41
N ASP A 499 -2.88 3.12 -10.70
CA ASP A 499 -3.62 4.23 -11.30
C ASP A 499 -5.02 4.37 -10.67
N VAL A 500 -5.58 5.58 -10.79
CA VAL A 500 -6.97 5.93 -10.46
C VAL A 500 -7.95 4.89 -11.00
N ILE A 501 -7.80 4.54 -12.27
CA ILE A 501 -8.76 3.76 -13.03
C ILE A 501 -8.50 2.27 -12.81
N ASP A 502 -7.23 1.87 -12.85
CA ASP A 502 -6.81 0.50 -12.56
C ASP A 502 -7.28 0.09 -11.15
N PHE A 503 -7.16 0.95 -10.13
CA PHE A 503 -7.68 0.66 -8.79
C PHE A 503 -9.20 0.46 -8.78
N GLN A 504 -9.98 1.32 -9.46
CA GLN A 504 -11.43 1.19 -9.48
C GLN A 504 -11.88 -0.08 -10.23
N THR A 505 -11.21 -0.42 -11.34
CA THR A 505 -11.44 -1.68 -12.07
C THR A 505 -11.07 -2.91 -11.23
N ILE A 506 -9.92 -2.90 -10.57
CA ILE A 506 -9.47 -3.97 -9.68
C ILE A 506 -10.43 -4.15 -8.49
N LEU A 507 -10.85 -3.05 -7.86
CA LEU A 507 -11.76 -3.07 -6.72
C LEU A 507 -13.11 -3.65 -7.13
N GLN A 508 -13.67 -3.22 -8.27
CA GLN A 508 -14.90 -3.79 -8.81
C GLN A 508 -14.75 -5.30 -9.12
N TYR A 509 -13.68 -5.69 -9.82
CA TYR A 509 -13.41 -7.10 -10.14
C TYR A 509 -13.29 -7.97 -8.87
N GLY A 510 -12.66 -7.46 -7.81
CA GLY A 510 -12.59 -8.10 -6.50
C GLY A 510 -13.93 -8.17 -5.76
N LEU A 511 -14.81 -7.17 -5.92
CA LEU A 511 -16.17 -7.19 -5.37
C LEU A 511 -17.07 -8.21 -6.09
N ASP A 512 -16.94 -8.35 -7.41
CA ASP A 512 -17.63 -9.40 -8.17
C ASP A 512 -17.11 -10.80 -7.77
N LEU A 513 -15.77 -10.97 -7.67
CA LEU A 513 -15.13 -12.24 -7.23
C LEU A 513 -15.44 -12.68 -5.80
N THR A 514 -15.78 -11.74 -4.90
CA THR A 514 -16.13 -12.05 -3.50
C THR A 514 -17.63 -12.29 -3.29
N GLY A 515 -18.45 -12.14 -4.33
CA GLY A 515 -19.91 -12.16 -4.19
C GLY A 515 -20.43 -10.96 -3.39
N GLN A 516 -19.74 -9.82 -3.46
CA GLN A 516 -20.18 -8.53 -2.92
C GLN A 516 -20.86 -7.65 -3.97
N SER A 517 -20.68 -7.96 -5.26
CA SER A 517 -21.40 -7.37 -6.40
C SER A 517 -21.96 -8.49 -7.28
N PHE A 518 -23.12 -8.27 -7.89
CA PHE A 518 -23.74 -9.14 -8.91
C PHE A 518 -24.80 -8.38 -9.72
N GLU A 519 -25.29 -9.02 -10.78
CA GLU A 519 -26.27 -8.46 -11.70
C GLU A 519 -27.31 -9.51 -12.08
N ILE A 520 -28.59 -9.14 -11.98
CA ILE A 520 -29.73 -10.01 -12.28
C ILE A 520 -30.47 -9.45 -13.50
N GLU A 521 -30.50 -10.19 -14.62
CA GLU A 521 -31.28 -9.86 -15.81
C GLU A 521 -32.61 -10.64 -15.79
N LEU A 522 -33.75 -9.95 -15.87
CA LEU A 522 -35.10 -10.52 -15.79
C LEU A 522 -35.99 -10.04 -16.94
N ASP A 523 -36.65 -10.93 -17.66
CA ASP A 523 -37.73 -10.56 -18.59
C ASP A 523 -39.06 -10.47 -17.82
N LEU A 524 -39.42 -9.25 -17.41
CA LEU A 524 -40.62 -8.97 -16.61
C LEU A 524 -41.79 -8.47 -17.47
N PRO A 525 -43.05 -8.78 -17.14
CA PRO A 525 -44.19 -8.07 -17.70
C PRO A 525 -44.10 -6.58 -17.36
N ASP A 526 -44.39 -5.69 -18.32
CA ASP A 526 -44.21 -4.24 -18.17
C ASP A 526 -45.34 -3.61 -17.33
N ASN A 527 -45.29 -3.85 -16.02
CA ASN A 527 -46.14 -3.24 -15.01
C ASN A 527 -45.40 -3.06 -13.67
N THR A 528 -45.88 -2.11 -12.87
CA THR A 528 -45.28 -1.74 -11.59
C THR A 528 -45.23 -2.91 -10.59
N THR A 529 -46.21 -3.81 -10.60
CA THR A 529 -46.30 -4.96 -9.69
C THR A 529 -45.18 -5.98 -9.89
N ALA A 530 -44.77 -6.23 -11.14
CA ALA A 530 -43.71 -7.20 -11.44
C ALA A 530 -42.35 -6.74 -10.89
N LEU A 531 -41.94 -5.51 -11.20
CA LEU A 531 -40.69 -4.93 -10.71
C LEU A 531 -40.70 -4.74 -9.19
N SER A 532 -41.80 -4.22 -8.63
CA SER A 532 -41.95 -4.00 -7.20
C SER A 532 -41.72 -5.28 -6.39
N LYS A 533 -42.29 -6.42 -6.80
CA LYS A 533 -42.07 -7.72 -6.14
C LYS A 533 -40.60 -8.14 -6.10
N VAL A 534 -39.84 -7.95 -7.19
CA VAL A 534 -38.42 -8.29 -7.25
C VAL A 534 -37.61 -7.36 -6.32
N LEU A 535 -37.89 -6.06 -6.36
CA LEU A 535 -37.22 -5.07 -5.50
C LEU A 535 -37.53 -5.29 -4.01
N SER A 536 -38.75 -5.69 -3.64
CA SER A 536 -39.10 -6.08 -2.28
C SER A 536 -38.26 -7.27 -1.79
N VAL A 537 -38.16 -8.35 -2.58
CA VAL A 537 -37.32 -9.51 -2.20
C VAL A 537 -35.86 -9.11 -1.98
N ILE A 538 -35.30 -8.26 -2.84
CA ILE A 538 -33.93 -7.76 -2.71
C ILE A 538 -33.75 -6.94 -1.42
N GLY A 539 -34.70 -6.03 -1.14
CA GLY A 539 -34.70 -5.19 0.06
C GLY A 539 -34.89 -5.96 1.38
N ASP A 540 -35.88 -6.84 1.45
CA ASP A 540 -36.19 -7.68 2.61
C ASP A 540 -35.00 -8.56 3.02
N ASN A 541 -34.26 -9.06 2.02
CA ASN A 541 -33.05 -9.84 2.22
C ASN A 541 -31.79 -9.00 2.49
N LYS A 542 -31.92 -7.68 2.67
CA LYS A 542 -30.84 -6.73 2.97
C LYS A 542 -29.72 -6.72 1.90
N VAL A 543 -30.11 -6.79 0.62
CA VAL A 543 -29.26 -6.55 -0.55
C VAL A 543 -29.53 -5.13 -1.06
N SER A 544 -28.48 -4.39 -1.44
CA SER A 544 -28.62 -3.01 -1.92
C SER A 544 -28.72 -2.98 -3.44
N VAL A 545 -29.70 -2.27 -3.99
CA VAL A 545 -29.78 -2.01 -5.44
C VAL A 545 -28.87 -0.84 -5.79
N VAL A 546 -28.05 -1.02 -6.84
CA VAL A 546 -27.10 -0.02 -7.35
C VAL A 546 -27.68 0.70 -8.56
N GLU A 547 -28.22 -0.06 -9.51
CA GLU A 547 -28.82 0.44 -10.75
C GLU A 547 -29.97 -0.48 -11.20
N VAL A 548 -30.98 0.09 -11.86
CA VAL A 548 -32.06 -0.64 -12.53
C VAL A 548 -32.17 -0.11 -13.95
N LEU A 549 -31.75 -0.91 -14.92
CA LEU A 549 -31.91 -0.63 -16.35
C LEU A 549 -33.17 -1.35 -16.86
N MET A 550 -33.98 -0.67 -17.67
CA MET A 550 -35.22 -1.22 -18.24
C MET A 550 -35.22 -1.05 -19.77
N ASP A 551 -34.90 -2.12 -20.49
CA ASP A 551 -34.90 -2.14 -21.96
C ASP A 551 -36.20 -2.72 -22.52
N ARG A 552 -36.83 -1.94 -23.40
CA ARG A 552 -38.04 -2.31 -24.16
C ARG A 552 -37.78 -2.55 -25.65
N SER A 553 -36.52 -2.43 -26.08
CA SER A 553 -36.10 -2.54 -27.49
C SER A 553 -35.57 -3.92 -27.87
N CYS A 554 -35.24 -4.78 -26.91
CA CYS A 554 -34.76 -6.14 -27.17
C CYS A 554 -35.79 -6.99 -27.94
N GLU A 555 -35.45 -7.35 -29.19
CA GLU A 555 -36.28 -8.15 -30.10
C GLU A 555 -36.65 -9.55 -29.59
N THR A 556 -35.94 -10.07 -28.56
CA THR A 556 -36.22 -11.38 -27.95
C THR A 556 -37.35 -11.35 -26.91
N LEU A 557 -37.84 -10.15 -26.54
CA LEU A 557 -38.89 -9.99 -25.54
C LEU A 557 -40.26 -10.48 -26.05
N LYS A 558 -41.07 -10.98 -25.11
CA LYS A 558 -42.49 -11.20 -25.35
C LYS A 558 -43.22 -9.85 -25.43
N VAL A 559 -44.34 -9.82 -26.15
CA VAL A 559 -45.23 -8.66 -26.18
C VAL A 559 -45.61 -8.25 -24.74
N TYR A 560 -45.59 -6.94 -24.47
CA TYR A 560 -45.82 -6.34 -23.14
C TYR A 560 -44.86 -6.81 -22.04
N HIS A 561 -43.63 -7.21 -22.39
CA HIS A 561 -42.54 -7.43 -21.43
C HIS A 561 -41.42 -6.40 -21.64
N VAL A 562 -40.62 -6.24 -20.60
CA VAL A 562 -39.46 -5.35 -20.51
C VAL A 562 -38.31 -6.13 -19.87
N ARG A 563 -37.11 -6.03 -20.45
CA ARG A 563 -35.91 -6.61 -19.86
C ARG A 563 -35.42 -5.68 -18.76
N VAL A 564 -35.35 -6.20 -17.54
CA VAL A 564 -34.88 -5.45 -16.38
C VAL A 564 -33.56 -6.03 -15.90
N THR A 565 -32.52 -5.23 -15.96
CA THR A 565 -31.19 -5.57 -15.42
C THR A 565 -31.00 -4.81 -14.11
N ILE A 566 -30.84 -5.55 -13.01
CA ILE A 566 -30.70 -4.99 -11.66
C ILE A 566 -29.27 -5.28 -11.17
N GLN A 567 -28.43 -4.25 -11.07
CA GLN A 567 -27.14 -4.37 -10.40
C GLN A 567 -27.33 -4.29 -8.88
N CYS A 568 -26.73 -5.22 -8.14
CA CYS A 568 -26.91 -5.39 -6.71
C CYS A 568 -25.57 -5.48 -5.97
N HIS A 569 -25.52 -4.94 -4.74
CA HIS A 569 -24.45 -5.18 -3.77
C HIS A 569 -24.94 -6.09 -2.63
N SER A 570 -24.19 -7.14 -2.36
CA SER A 570 -24.42 -8.19 -1.37
C SER A 570 -23.25 -8.30 -0.39
N ARG A 571 -23.38 -9.13 0.65
CA ARG A 571 -22.32 -9.40 1.63
C ARG A 571 -21.40 -10.55 1.22
N ASN A 572 -21.95 -11.56 0.56
CA ASN A 572 -21.29 -12.78 0.11
C ASN A 572 -22.17 -13.54 -0.91
N PHE A 573 -21.59 -14.57 -1.57
CA PHE A 573 -22.32 -15.47 -2.46
C PHE A 573 -23.53 -16.17 -1.82
N GLU A 574 -23.48 -16.49 -0.51
CA GLU A 574 -24.59 -17.10 0.22
C GLU A 574 -25.85 -16.22 0.17
N GLN A 575 -25.71 -14.91 0.44
CA GLN A 575 -26.81 -13.95 0.32
C GLN A 575 -27.29 -13.79 -1.13
N GLN A 576 -26.39 -13.83 -2.11
CA GLN A 576 -26.76 -13.82 -3.53
C GLN A 576 -27.61 -15.04 -3.89
N THR A 577 -27.13 -16.25 -3.54
CA THR A 577 -27.82 -17.51 -3.78
C THR A 577 -29.21 -17.51 -3.12
N HIS A 578 -29.33 -17.05 -1.87
CA HIS A 578 -30.61 -17.00 -1.17
C HIS A 578 -31.63 -16.07 -1.87
N VAL A 579 -31.20 -14.87 -2.30
CA VAL A 579 -32.06 -13.95 -3.06
C VAL A 579 -32.47 -14.54 -4.41
N CYS A 580 -31.51 -15.13 -5.13
CA CYS A 580 -31.76 -15.82 -6.41
C CYS A 580 -32.72 -17.01 -6.26
N GLU A 581 -32.64 -17.78 -5.16
CA GLU A 581 -33.56 -18.87 -4.86
C GLU A 581 -34.98 -18.37 -4.55
N ILE A 582 -35.14 -17.27 -3.80
CA ILE A 582 -36.46 -16.66 -3.54
C ILE A 582 -37.07 -16.11 -4.83
N ILE A 583 -36.29 -15.37 -5.65
CA ILE A 583 -36.75 -14.86 -6.95
C ILE A 583 -37.20 -16.02 -7.87
N LYS A 584 -36.45 -17.12 -7.89
CA LYS A 584 -36.81 -18.35 -8.62
C LYS A 584 -38.06 -19.02 -8.06
N GLY A 585 -38.21 -19.06 -6.74
CA GLY A 585 -39.37 -19.61 -6.04
C GLY A 585 -40.67 -18.83 -6.29
N LEU A 586 -40.58 -17.52 -6.56
CA LEU A 586 -41.68 -16.69 -7.03
C LEU A 586 -42.02 -16.89 -8.52
N GLY A 587 -41.32 -17.78 -9.22
CA GLY A 587 -41.59 -18.15 -10.62
C GLY A 587 -40.92 -17.24 -11.65
N PHE A 588 -40.09 -16.27 -11.25
CA PHE A 588 -39.33 -15.45 -12.19
C PHE A 588 -38.18 -16.24 -12.80
N LYS A 589 -37.99 -16.09 -14.11
CA LYS A 589 -36.76 -16.52 -14.80
C LYS A 589 -35.79 -15.34 -14.84
N PHE A 590 -34.52 -15.62 -14.58
CA PHE A 590 -33.45 -14.65 -14.65
C PHE A 590 -32.15 -15.27 -15.15
N ASN A 591 -31.29 -14.44 -15.72
CA ASN A 591 -29.89 -14.75 -15.99
C ASN A 591 -29.00 -14.01 -14.96
N LEU A 592 -27.87 -14.61 -14.60
CA LEU A 592 -26.82 -13.97 -13.81
C LEU A 592 -25.69 -13.57 -14.77
N THR A 593 -25.73 -12.34 -15.27
CA THR A 593 -24.74 -11.82 -16.24
C THR A 593 -23.36 -11.58 -15.63
N LYS A 594 -23.29 -11.37 -14.30
CA LYS A 594 -22.05 -11.13 -13.54
C LYS A 594 -21.93 -12.03 -12.31
N SER A 595 -22.06 -13.34 -12.49
CA SER A 595 -21.63 -14.32 -11.50
C SER A 595 -20.74 -15.38 -12.14
N LEU A 596 -19.53 -15.55 -11.60
CA LEU A 596 -18.59 -16.59 -12.03
C LEU A 596 -19.04 -18.01 -11.63
N VAL A 597 -20.10 -18.13 -10.82
CA VAL A 597 -20.60 -19.40 -10.26
C VAL A 597 -21.52 -20.12 -11.26
N ASN A 598 -20.98 -20.51 -12.41
CA ASN A 598 -21.65 -21.46 -13.32
C ASN A 598 -21.40 -22.94 -12.93
N ASN A 599 -20.39 -23.22 -12.09
CA ASN A 599 -20.08 -24.55 -11.56
C ASN A 599 -20.15 -24.59 -10.04
N LYS A 600 -20.74 -25.66 -9.48
CA LYS A 600 -20.80 -25.88 -8.02
C LYS A 600 -19.44 -26.16 -7.39
N ASP A 601 -18.52 -26.77 -8.14
CA ASP A 601 -17.19 -27.14 -7.63
C ASP A 601 -16.29 -25.93 -7.37
N ASP A 602 -16.53 -24.79 -8.03
CA ASP A 602 -15.77 -23.56 -7.80
C ASP A 602 -16.31 -22.75 -6.60
N LEU A 603 -17.59 -22.95 -6.25
CA LEU A 603 -18.21 -22.48 -5.01
C LEU A 603 -17.52 -23.09 -3.76
N LEU A 604 -17.05 -24.35 -3.88
CA LEU A 604 -16.26 -25.06 -2.87
C LEU A 604 -14.78 -24.67 -2.85
N LYS A 605 -14.29 -23.93 -3.85
CA LYS A 605 -12.91 -23.39 -3.91
C LYS A 605 -12.85 -21.93 -3.46
N SER A 606 -13.82 -21.10 -3.83
CA SER A 606 -13.88 -19.68 -3.45
C SER A 606 -14.13 -19.48 -1.95
N THR A 607 -14.86 -20.40 -1.31
CA THR A 607 -15.12 -20.39 0.14
C THR A 607 -13.90 -20.71 1.01
N VAL A 608 -12.80 -21.24 0.44
CA VAL A 608 -11.57 -21.61 1.16
C VAL A 608 -10.79 -20.38 1.68
N LEU A 609 -11.08 -19.18 1.18
CA LEU A 609 -10.32 -17.95 1.45
C LEU A 609 -10.64 -17.25 2.79
N SER A 610 -11.33 -17.94 3.70
CA SER A 610 -11.38 -17.56 5.12
C SER A 610 -10.21 -18.23 5.86
N PRO A 611 -9.45 -17.52 6.73
CA PRO A 611 -8.44 -18.17 7.57
C PRO A 611 -9.06 -19.36 8.33
N PRO A 612 -8.37 -20.51 8.43
CA PRO A 612 -8.93 -21.68 9.09
C PRO A 612 -9.31 -21.30 10.53
N TYR A 613 -10.56 -21.56 10.89
CA TYR A 613 -11.12 -21.15 12.19
C TYR A 613 -10.21 -21.60 13.31
N LEU A 614 -9.56 -20.63 13.97
CA LEU A 614 -8.95 -20.82 15.28
C LEU A 614 -10.07 -21.09 16.28
N LYS A 615 -10.49 -22.37 16.35
CA LYS A 615 -11.06 -22.92 17.56
C LYS A 615 -10.08 -22.57 18.67
N VAL A 616 -10.48 -21.67 19.56
CA VAL A 616 -9.68 -21.30 20.72
C VAL A 616 -9.58 -22.56 21.58
N GLY A 617 -8.47 -23.28 21.40
CA GLY A 617 -8.12 -24.41 22.24
C GLY A 617 -7.92 -23.87 23.64
N ALA A 618 -8.89 -24.12 24.52
CA ALA A 618 -8.67 -24.00 25.94
C ALA A 618 -7.44 -24.85 26.29
N LEU A 619 -6.49 -24.29 27.05
CA LEU A 619 -5.25 -24.97 27.44
C LEU A 619 -5.53 -26.04 28.52
N THR A 620 -6.30 -27.06 28.16
CA THR A 620 -6.72 -28.16 29.02
C THR A 620 -5.64 -29.23 29.12
N ASN A 621 -4.46 -28.85 29.63
CA ASN A 621 -3.38 -29.78 29.96
C ASN A 621 -3.63 -30.50 31.31
N SER A 622 -4.68 -31.32 31.36
CA SER A 622 -4.78 -32.44 32.31
C SER A 622 -5.88 -33.41 31.87
N SER A 623 -5.54 -34.68 31.68
CA SER A 623 -6.46 -35.74 31.25
C SER A 623 -7.54 -36.01 32.32
N ASN A 624 -8.82 -35.93 31.93
CA ASN A 624 -9.88 -36.77 32.48
C ASN A 624 -11.09 -36.79 31.55
N ASN A 625 -11.71 -37.96 31.38
CA ASN A 625 -12.81 -38.17 30.44
C ASN A 625 -14.15 -37.65 30.99
N LEU A 626 -14.72 -36.63 30.36
CA LEU A 626 -16.15 -36.34 30.42
C LEU A 626 -16.68 -35.99 29.02
N GLN A 627 -17.64 -36.77 28.53
CA GLN A 627 -18.36 -36.47 27.29
C GLN A 627 -19.40 -35.39 27.57
N PHE A 628 -19.34 -34.27 26.85
CA PHE A 628 -20.42 -33.28 26.86
C PHE A 628 -21.59 -33.76 25.99
N GLN A 629 -22.75 -33.98 26.61
CA GLN A 629 -24.03 -34.04 25.89
C GLN A 629 -24.56 -32.62 25.61
N PRO A 630 -25.33 -32.42 24.53
CA PRO A 630 -25.94 -31.13 24.24
C PRO A 630 -27.03 -30.79 25.27
N ILE A 631 -26.98 -29.57 25.83
CA ILE A 631 -27.98 -29.12 26.81
C ILE A 631 -29.26 -28.70 26.07
N SER A 632 -30.35 -29.41 26.37
CA SER A 632 -31.71 -29.10 25.89
C SER A 632 -32.18 -27.73 26.36
N THR A 633 -32.88 -26.99 25.50
CA THR A 633 -33.55 -25.74 25.88
C THR A 633 -34.71 -26.02 26.84
N THR A 634 -34.59 -25.62 28.11
CA THR A 634 -35.69 -25.57 29.08
C THR A 634 -35.85 -24.16 29.65
N THR A 635 -37.10 -23.75 29.84
CA THR A 635 -37.47 -22.42 30.35
C THR A 635 -37.15 -22.30 31.84
N ALA A 636 -36.22 -21.42 32.20
CA ALA A 636 -35.85 -21.18 33.60
C ALA A 636 -36.87 -20.27 34.31
N SER A 637 -37.52 -20.81 35.35
CA SER A 637 -38.22 -20.01 36.36
C SER A 637 -37.22 -19.29 37.29
N PRO A 638 -37.56 -18.13 37.89
CA PRO A 638 -36.59 -17.30 38.60
C PRO A 638 -36.09 -17.96 39.90
N VAL A 639 -34.79 -18.24 39.95
CA VAL A 639 -34.10 -18.71 41.16
C VAL A 639 -33.78 -17.51 42.06
N LYS A 640 -34.10 -17.62 43.35
CA LYS A 640 -33.72 -16.61 44.36
C LYS A 640 -32.28 -16.84 44.83
N ASN A 641 -31.56 -15.75 45.11
CA ASN A 641 -30.16 -15.73 45.55
C ASN A 641 -29.83 -16.74 46.66
N PRO A 642 -28.60 -17.26 46.62
CA PRO A 642 -27.66 -17.07 47.72
C PRO A 642 -26.57 -16.06 47.36
N SER A 643 -25.95 -15.46 48.37
CA SER A 643 -24.98 -14.37 48.25
C SER A 643 -23.61 -14.80 47.72
N THR A 644 -23.40 -14.74 46.41
CA THR A 644 -22.07 -14.51 45.83
C THR A 644 -21.71 -13.02 45.94
N PRO A 645 -20.45 -12.66 46.23
CA PRO A 645 -20.02 -11.27 46.18
C PRO A 645 -19.95 -10.80 44.71
N HIS A 646 -20.79 -9.81 44.36
CA HIS A 646 -20.89 -9.28 43.00
C HIS A 646 -19.64 -8.51 42.56
N TYR A 647 -19.30 -8.56 41.28
CA TYR A 647 -18.22 -7.75 40.72
C TYR A 647 -18.66 -6.29 40.54
N VAL A 648 -18.48 -5.47 41.57
CA VAL A 648 -18.74 -4.03 41.50
C VAL A 648 -17.48 -3.31 41.00
N HIS A 649 -17.47 -2.93 39.72
CA HIS A 649 -16.44 -2.05 39.18
C HIS A 649 -16.45 -0.70 39.93
N LYS A 650 -15.33 -0.37 40.61
CA LYS A 650 -15.22 0.83 41.45
C LYS A 650 -15.25 2.09 40.60
N ALA A 651 -16.33 2.87 40.72
CA ALA A 651 -16.50 4.13 40.00
C ALA A 651 -15.39 5.14 40.33
N ARG A 652 -14.51 5.39 39.37
CA ARG A 652 -13.48 6.44 39.42
C ARG A 652 -14.05 7.80 39.00
N LYS A 653 -13.35 8.87 39.37
CA LYS A 653 -13.56 10.22 38.85
C LYS A 653 -12.52 10.55 37.78
N ILE A 654 -12.84 11.47 36.87
CA ILE A 654 -11.92 11.92 35.81
C ILE A 654 -10.62 12.55 36.38
N THR A 655 -10.70 13.10 37.60
CA THR A 655 -9.57 13.61 38.39
C THR A 655 -8.53 12.55 38.73
N ASP A 656 -8.92 11.28 38.78
CA ASP A 656 -8.08 10.18 39.25
C ASP A 656 -7.11 9.70 38.17
N ILE A 657 -7.28 10.16 36.92
CA ILE A 657 -6.35 9.94 35.82
C ILE A 657 -5.17 10.89 36.01
N THR A 658 -3.94 10.37 36.12
CA THR A 658 -2.70 11.16 36.22
C THR A 658 -1.74 10.83 35.07
N VAL A 659 -0.62 11.56 34.94
CA VAL A 659 0.42 11.24 33.96
C VAL A 659 0.98 9.83 34.21
N GLU A 660 1.16 9.48 35.48
CA GLU A 660 1.65 8.18 35.97
C GLU A 660 0.62 7.07 35.72
N SER A 661 -0.68 7.33 35.90
CA SER A 661 -1.72 6.33 35.68
C SER A 661 -1.88 5.99 34.19
N ILE A 662 -1.74 6.99 33.30
CA ILE A 662 -1.69 6.76 31.84
C ILE A 662 -0.38 6.04 31.45
N ARG A 663 0.76 6.36 32.06
CA ARG A 663 2.01 5.58 31.86
C ARG A 663 1.91 4.15 32.36
N ALA A 664 1.14 3.89 33.43
CA ALA A 664 0.82 2.54 33.88
C ALA A 664 -0.10 1.83 32.87
N ALA A 665 -1.10 2.51 32.31
CA ALA A 665 -1.92 1.99 31.22
C ALA A 665 -1.09 1.64 29.98
N GLN A 666 -0.15 2.50 29.56
CA GLN A 666 0.77 2.27 28.43
C GLN A 666 1.58 0.97 28.64
N LYS A 667 2.08 0.73 29.86
CA LYS A 667 2.77 -0.51 30.24
C LYS A 667 1.84 -1.73 30.23
N ARG A 668 0.64 -1.60 30.81
CA ARG A 668 -0.38 -2.66 30.91
C ARG A 668 -0.77 -3.21 29.53
N ILE A 669 -1.19 -2.33 28.62
CA ILE A 669 -1.72 -2.75 27.31
C ILE A 669 -0.64 -3.14 26.29
N LYS A 670 0.65 -2.85 26.55
CA LYS A 670 1.77 -3.03 25.62
C LYS A 670 1.86 -4.43 24.99
N HIS A 671 1.50 -5.47 25.75
CA HIS A 671 1.57 -6.87 25.29
C HIS A 671 0.34 -7.29 24.47
N ILE A 672 -0.81 -6.61 24.63
CA ILE A 672 -2.00 -6.82 23.81
C ILE A 672 -1.84 -6.15 22.45
N MET A 673 -1.15 -5.01 22.38
CA MET A 673 -1.06 -4.15 21.20
C MET A 673 0.05 -4.54 20.21
N SER A 674 0.03 -3.89 19.03
CA SER A 674 1.19 -3.71 18.15
C SER A 674 1.81 -2.32 18.42
N PRO A 675 3.12 -2.10 18.22
CA PRO A 675 3.69 -0.75 18.29
C PRO A 675 3.10 0.13 17.18
N THR A 676 2.43 1.23 17.54
CA THR A 676 1.82 2.14 16.55
C THR A 676 2.91 2.94 15.81
N PRO A 677 2.93 2.91 14.47
CA PRO A 677 3.81 3.78 13.69
C PRO A 677 3.37 5.24 13.80
N ILE A 678 4.32 6.09 14.20
CA ILE A 678 4.24 7.55 14.12
C ILE A 678 5.40 8.00 13.23
N TYR A 679 5.09 8.67 12.12
CA TYR A 679 6.08 9.14 11.15
C TYR A 679 5.77 10.54 10.66
N HIS A 680 6.82 11.29 10.32
CA HIS A 680 6.71 12.61 9.70
C HIS A 680 6.42 12.43 8.21
N SER A 681 5.29 12.95 7.72
CA SER A 681 4.99 12.96 6.28
C SER A 681 5.48 14.27 5.67
N THR A 682 6.46 14.13 4.79
CA THR A 682 7.00 15.15 3.89
C THR A 682 5.88 15.70 2.97
N THR A 683 5.01 14.81 2.49
CA THR A 683 3.98 15.11 1.49
C THR A 683 2.90 16.01 2.07
N TYR A 684 2.33 15.63 3.22
CA TYR A 684 1.39 16.50 3.92
C TYR A 684 2.07 17.74 4.53
N SER A 685 3.37 17.69 4.84
CA SER A 685 4.09 18.89 5.29
C SER A 685 4.19 19.97 4.22
N LYS A 686 4.44 19.60 2.96
CA LYS A 686 4.38 20.52 1.82
C LYS A 686 2.95 21.02 1.55
N LEU A 687 1.97 20.12 1.50
CA LEU A 687 0.58 20.47 1.18
C LEU A 687 -0.07 21.39 2.23
N CYS A 688 0.32 21.28 3.49
CA CYS A 688 -0.30 22.00 4.61
C CYS A 688 0.57 23.13 5.18
N ASP A 689 1.70 23.45 4.54
CA ASP A 689 2.78 24.34 5.01
C ASP A 689 3.03 24.32 6.52
N CYS A 690 3.32 23.13 7.06
CA CYS A 690 3.68 22.88 8.46
C CYS A 690 4.41 21.52 8.59
N LYS A 691 4.86 21.10 9.78
CA LYS A 691 5.56 19.82 9.97
C LYS A 691 4.60 18.72 10.40
N VAL A 692 3.94 18.09 9.44
CA VAL A 692 2.92 17.06 9.65
C VAL A 692 3.53 15.70 10.00
N SER A 693 2.99 15.04 11.02
CA SER A 693 3.28 13.63 11.34
C SER A 693 1.98 12.84 11.49
N LEU A 694 1.91 11.64 10.90
CA LEU A 694 0.76 10.75 11.00
C LEU A 694 0.99 9.67 12.07
N MET A 695 -0.01 9.43 12.91
CA MET A 695 -0.11 8.33 13.86
C MET A 695 -1.13 7.30 13.35
N LEU A 696 -0.67 6.10 12.98
CA LEU A 696 -1.49 5.09 12.30
C LEU A 696 -2.13 4.09 13.29
N GLU A 697 -3.23 4.48 13.94
CA GLU A 697 -4.04 3.56 14.75
C GLU A 697 -4.97 2.68 13.90
N ASN A 698 -5.18 3.00 12.63
CA ASN A 698 -5.92 2.17 11.67
C ASN A 698 -5.25 0.81 11.39
N ILE A 699 -3.92 0.70 11.53
CA ILE A 699 -3.17 -0.57 11.45
C ILE A 699 -2.93 -1.23 12.82
N GLN A 700 -3.57 -0.71 13.87
CA GLN A 700 -3.61 -1.37 15.17
C GLN A 700 -4.49 -2.62 15.13
N LYS A 701 -4.33 -3.55 16.09
CA LYS A 701 -5.19 -4.75 16.18
C LYS A 701 -6.66 -4.30 16.35
N THR A 702 -7.59 -4.94 15.66
CA THR A 702 -9.00 -4.49 15.45
C THR A 702 -9.20 -3.27 14.55
N GLY A 703 -8.16 -2.89 13.78
CA GLY A 703 -8.26 -1.84 12.75
C GLY A 703 -8.48 -0.43 13.29
N SER A 704 -8.32 -0.19 14.59
CA SER A 704 -8.60 1.10 15.22
C SER A 704 -8.00 1.24 16.63
N PHE A 705 -8.00 2.48 17.13
CA PHE A 705 -7.55 2.81 18.49
C PHE A 705 -8.35 2.14 19.63
N LYS A 706 -9.55 1.62 19.35
CA LYS A 706 -10.51 1.21 20.40
C LYS A 706 -9.97 0.13 21.34
N ILE A 707 -9.07 -0.72 20.85
CA ILE A 707 -8.40 -1.76 21.65
C ILE A 707 -7.62 -1.20 22.84
N ARG A 708 -7.14 0.06 22.80
CA ARG A 708 -6.43 0.71 23.92
C ARG A 708 -7.30 0.82 25.16
N GLY A 709 -8.44 1.50 25.03
CA GLY A 709 -9.38 1.72 26.13
C GLY A 709 -10.04 0.43 26.64
N SER A 710 -10.46 -0.47 25.75
CA SER A 710 -11.04 -1.75 26.17
C SER A 710 -10.00 -2.62 26.90
N SER A 711 -8.75 -2.67 26.41
CA SER A 711 -7.68 -3.41 27.08
C SER A 711 -7.31 -2.80 28.42
N ASN A 712 -7.21 -1.47 28.55
CA ASN A 712 -6.90 -0.86 29.84
C ASN A 712 -7.99 -1.15 30.87
N MET A 713 -9.26 -0.93 30.52
CA MET A 713 -10.39 -1.15 31.42
C MET A 713 -10.48 -2.62 31.86
N VAL A 714 -10.44 -3.57 30.93
CA VAL A 714 -10.58 -5.00 31.24
C VAL A 714 -9.37 -5.55 32.01
N LEU A 715 -8.13 -5.22 31.62
CA LEU A 715 -6.95 -5.70 32.34
C LEU A 715 -6.85 -5.09 33.74
N LYS A 716 -7.15 -3.80 33.88
CA LYS A 716 -7.14 -3.12 35.19
C LYS A 716 -8.27 -3.59 36.11
N SER A 717 -9.44 -3.89 35.54
CA SER A 717 -10.56 -4.56 36.21
C SER A 717 -10.14 -5.90 36.84
N ILE A 718 -9.27 -6.65 36.15
CA ILE A 718 -8.69 -7.92 36.63
C ILE A 718 -7.54 -7.68 37.63
N GLU A 719 -6.71 -6.66 37.45
CA GLU A 719 -5.61 -6.31 38.37
C GLU A 719 -6.07 -5.76 39.74
N GLN A 720 -7.18 -5.02 39.78
CA GLN A 720 -7.60 -4.24 40.95
C GLN A 720 -8.72 -4.89 41.78
N SER A 721 -9.07 -6.14 41.49
CA SER A 721 -10.18 -6.86 42.11
C SER A 721 -9.80 -8.29 42.48
N GLU A 722 -10.11 -8.70 43.70
CA GLU A 722 -10.01 -10.10 44.15
C GLU A 722 -11.00 -11.00 43.38
N ILE A 723 -12.09 -10.42 42.89
CA ILE A 723 -13.13 -11.09 42.11
C ILE A 723 -12.96 -10.71 40.65
N ARG A 724 -12.71 -11.70 39.80
CA ARG A 724 -12.58 -11.53 38.35
C ARG A 724 -13.97 -11.29 37.71
N PRO A 725 -14.11 -10.41 36.70
CA PRO A 725 -15.33 -10.33 35.89
C PRO A 725 -15.72 -11.70 35.33
N GLN A 726 -17.01 -12.07 35.41
CA GLN A 726 -17.50 -13.34 34.88
C GLN A 726 -17.68 -13.33 33.35
N GLY A 727 -17.86 -12.15 32.77
CA GLY A 727 -17.97 -11.91 31.33
C GLY A 727 -18.08 -10.43 31.02
N LEU A 728 -18.01 -10.10 29.73
CA LEU A 728 -18.06 -8.72 29.22
C LEU A 728 -19.31 -8.50 28.35
N VAL A 729 -19.88 -7.31 28.41
CA VAL A 729 -20.95 -6.88 27.49
C VAL A 729 -20.59 -5.51 26.90
N ALA A 730 -20.89 -5.27 25.63
CA ALA A 730 -20.82 -3.93 25.06
C ALA A 730 -21.90 -3.71 23.98
N ALA A 731 -22.37 -2.47 23.85
CA ALA A 731 -23.26 -2.06 22.77
C ALA A 731 -22.47 -1.34 21.66
N SER A 732 -22.29 -1.99 20.50
CA SER A 732 -21.63 -1.41 19.32
C SER A 732 -21.80 -2.28 18.08
N ALA A 733 -21.83 -1.66 16.90
CA ALA A 733 -21.88 -2.33 15.60
C ALA A 733 -20.55 -2.24 14.81
N GLY A 734 -19.43 -1.87 15.46
CA GLY A 734 -18.16 -1.63 14.79
C GLY A 734 -16.96 -1.64 15.73
N ASN A 735 -16.05 -0.68 15.58
CA ASN A 735 -14.70 -0.66 16.17
C ASN A 735 -14.63 -0.98 17.68
N HIS A 736 -15.61 -0.53 18.48
CA HIS A 736 -15.65 -0.86 19.91
C HIS A 736 -16.04 -2.33 20.18
N ALA A 737 -16.95 -2.91 19.40
CA ALA A 737 -17.30 -4.33 19.52
C ALA A 737 -16.09 -5.23 19.25
N GLN A 738 -15.35 -4.96 18.17
CA GLN A 738 -14.11 -5.68 17.87
C GLN A 738 -13.06 -5.49 18.98
N GLY A 739 -12.87 -4.26 19.45
CA GLY A 739 -11.96 -3.93 20.56
C GLY A 739 -12.29 -4.64 21.87
N VAL A 740 -13.57 -4.89 22.18
CA VAL A 740 -13.99 -5.66 23.37
C VAL A 740 -13.88 -7.17 23.13
N ALA A 741 -14.27 -7.67 21.96
CA ALA A 741 -14.19 -9.09 21.63
C ALA A 741 -12.74 -9.61 21.53
N LEU A 742 -11.80 -8.81 21.02
CA LEU A 742 -10.39 -9.20 20.99
C LEU A 742 -9.81 -9.29 22.41
N ILE A 743 -10.09 -8.33 23.30
CA ILE A 743 -9.57 -8.43 24.68
C ILE A 743 -10.23 -9.57 25.44
N SER A 744 -11.54 -9.81 25.27
CA SER A 744 -12.23 -10.94 25.92
C SER A 744 -11.61 -12.28 25.52
N ALA A 745 -11.34 -12.47 24.21
CA ALA A 745 -10.63 -13.63 23.70
C ALA A 745 -9.21 -13.75 24.26
N LYS A 746 -8.48 -12.63 24.40
CA LYS A 746 -7.11 -12.61 24.94
C LYS A 746 -7.02 -12.91 26.43
N VAL A 747 -8.03 -12.56 27.23
CA VAL A 747 -8.07 -12.93 28.65
C VAL A 747 -8.81 -14.25 28.90
N GLY A 748 -9.58 -14.76 27.95
CA GLY A 748 -10.44 -15.94 28.14
C GLY A 748 -11.68 -15.63 28.98
N LEU A 749 -12.39 -14.55 28.66
CA LEU A 749 -13.71 -14.22 29.20
C LEU A 749 -14.79 -14.33 28.11
N PRO A 750 -16.01 -14.79 28.43
CA PRO A 750 -17.13 -14.75 27.50
C PRO A 750 -17.54 -13.28 27.23
N CYS A 751 -18.08 -13.03 26.05
CA CYS A 751 -18.40 -11.68 25.58
C CYS A 751 -19.70 -11.64 24.80
N THR A 752 -20.55 -10.67 25.10
CA THR A 752 -21.79 -10.38 24.36
C THR A 752 -21.75 -8.98 23.78
N ILE A 753 -21.88 -8.88 22.46
CA ILE A 753 -22.01 -7.62 21.74
C ILE A 753 -23.46 -7.44 21.33
N VAL A 754 -24.07 -6.34 21.77
CA VAL A 754 -25.41 -5.94 21.35
C VAL A 754 -25.31 -4.86 20.28
N CYS A 755 -26.11 -4.98 19.22
CA CYS A 755 -26.13 -4.03 18.11
C CYS A 755 -27.54 -3.88 17.52
N PRO A 756 -27.85 -2.79 16.80
CA PRO A 756 -29.17 -2.60 16.17
C PRO A 756 -29.46 -3.63 15.06
N GLU A 757 -30.72 -3.85 14.75
CA GLU A 757 -31.13 -4.88 13.76
C GLU A 757 -30.76 -4.53 12.30
N TYR A 758 -30.50 -3.25 12.02
CA TYR A 758 -29.97 -2.74 10.76
C TYR A 758 -28.43 -2.86 10.66
N ALA A 759 -27.72 -3.26 11.73
CA ALA A 759 -26.26 -3.39 11.70
C ALA A 759 -25.83 -4.43 10.63
N PRO A 760 -24.97 -4.06 9.65
CA PRO A 760 -24.53 -4.97 8.61
C PRO A 760 -23.64 -6.06 9.19
N ASP A 761 -23.87 -7.32 8.81
CA ASP A 761 -23.07 -8.43 9.36
C ASP A 761 -21.59 -8.39 8.96
N THR A 762 -21.20 -7.70 7.88
CA THR A 762 -19.78 -7.53 7.50
C THR A 762 -18.96 -6.89 8.63
N LYS A 763 -19.47 -5.82 9.24
CA LYS A 763 -18.85 -5.18 10.43
C LYS A 763 -18.87 -6.05 11.69
N LEU A 764 -19.72 -7.08 11.73
CA LEU A 764 -19.87 -8.02 12.85
C LEU A 764 -19.12 -9.34 12.64
N THR A 765 -18.65 -9.66 11.42
CA THR A 765 -17.91 -10.90 11.12
C THR A 765 -16.63 -11.00 11.95
N ALA A 766 -15.80 -9.94 12.01
CA ALA A 766 -14.59 -9.91 12.83
C ALA A 766 -14.90 -10.10 14.33
N THR A 767 -15.97 -9.46 14.82
CA THR A 767 -16.47 -9.61 16.20
C THR A 767 -16.84 -11.06 16.52
N LYS A 768 -17.54 -11.74 15.61
CA LYS A 768 -17.90 -13.18 15.73
C LYS A 768 -16.66 -14.08 15.64
N GLN A 769 -15.68 -13.75 14.78
CA GLN A 769 -14.41 -14.48 14.65
C GLN A 769 -13.55 -14.44 15.92
N TYR A 770 -13.66 -13.37 16.73
CA TYR A 770 -13.07 -13.33 18.08
C TYR A 770 -13.88 -14.11 19.15
N GLY A 771 -14.96 -14.79 18.77
CA GLY A 771 -15.73 -15.67 19.66
C GLY A 771 -16.79 -14.98 20.52
N ALA A 772 -17.16 -13.73 20.22
CA ALA A 772 -18.24 -13.05 20.92
C ALA A 772 -19.64 -13.46 20.42
N GLU A 773 -20.57 -13.62 21.36
CA GLU A 773 -22.02 -13.70 21.10
C GLU A 773 -22.48 -12.35 20.54
N VAL A 774 -23.18 -12.35 19.39
CA VAL A 774 -23.68 -11.11 18.78
C VAL A 774 -25.20 -11.12 18.75
N ILE A 775 -25.80 -10.23 19.54
CA ILE A 775 -27.25 -10.05 19.66
C ILE A 775 -27.65 -8.82 18.84
N LYS A 776 -28.56 -9.01 17.89
CA LYS A 776 -29.25 -7.90 17.22
C LYS A 776 -30.53 -7.57 17.97
N HIS A 777 -30.73 -6.30 18.32
CA HIS A 777 -31.88 -5.85 19.07
C HIS A 777 -32.17 -4.37 18.83
N GLY A 778 -33.40 -4.07 18.39
CA GLY A 778 -33.95 -2.72 18.35
C GLY A 778 -33.53 -1.88 17.14
N ASN A 779 -34.22 -0.75 17.02
CA ASN A 779 -34.15 0.15 15.87
C ASN A 779 -33.14 1.30 16.05
N SER A 780 -32.40 1.32 17.17
CA SER A 780 -31.43 2.37 17.49
C SER A 780 -30.25 1.84 18.31
N LEU A 781 -29.14 2.57 18.32
CA LEU A 781 -28.00 2.25 19.19
C LEU A 781 -28.38 2.36 20.67
N GLU A 782 -29.30 3.27 21.02
CA GLU A 782 -29.79 3.44 22.38
C GLU A 782 -30.59 2.22 22.87
N ASP A 783 -31.33 1.54 22.00
CA ASP A 783 -32.04 0.30 22.36
C ASP A 783 -31.05 -0.86 22.57
N ALA A 784 -30.01 -0.93 21.72
CA ALA A 784 -28.90 -1.86 21.91
C ALA A 784 -28.13 -1.59 23.22
N VAL A 785 -27.96 -0.32 23.64
CA VAL A 785 -27.37 0.06 24.94
C VAL A 785 -28.27 -0.38 26.10
N LYS A 786 -29.58 -0.09 26.06
CA LYS A 786 -30.53 -0.55 27.09
C LYS A 786 -30.50 -2.07 27.25
N ARG A 787 -30.49 -2.81 26.14
CA ARG A 787 -30.43 -4.29 26.17
C ARG A 787 -29.07 -4.81 26.65
N ALA A 788 -27.97 -4.13 26.33
CA ALA A 788 -26.66 -4.46 26.92
C ALA A 788 -26.65 -4.25 28.44
N GLU A 789 -27.21 -3.16 28.94
CA GLU A 789 -27.32 -2.87 30.38
C GLU A 789 -28.24 -3.88 31.10
N GLN A 790 -29.34 -4.30 30.47
CA GLN A 790 -30.16 -5.44 30.96
C GLN A 790 -29.35 -6.74 31.04
N ILE A 791 -28.61 -7.11 29.99
CA ILE A 791 -27.80 -8.35 29.97
C ILE A 791 -26.69 -8.32 31.04
N CYS A 792 -26.12 -7.15 31.34
CA CYS A 792 -25.18 -7.01 32.46
C CYS A 792 -25.83 -7.36 33.80
N ALA A 793 -27.03 -6.84 34.06
CA ALA A 793 -27.79 -7.12 35.28
C ALA A 793 -28.34 -8.56 35.33
N GLU A 794 -28.70 -9.15 34.19
CA GLU A 794 -29.17 -10.54 34.07
C GLU A 794 -28.05 -11.56 34.31
N ARG A 795 -26.79 -11.24 33.95
CA ARG A 795 -25.66 -12.19 33.96
C ARG A 795 -24.57 -11.89 35.00
N ASP A 796 -24.66 -10.78 35.74
CA ASP A 796 -23.58 -10.22 36.60
C ASP A 796 -22.27 -9.99 35.80
N TRP A 797 -22.42 -9.40 34.61
CA TRP A 797 -21.33 -9.15 33.65
C TRP A 797 -20.95 -7.68 33.56
N THR A 798 -19.70 -7.41 33.16
CA THR A 798 -19.13 -6.07 33.12
C THR A 798 -19.45 -5.36 31.79
N LEU A 799 -20.14 -4.21 31.88
CA LEU A 799 -20.38 -3.34 30.73
C LEU A 799 -19.11 -2.56 30.36
N VAL A 800 -18.55 -2.79 29.18
CA VAL A 800 -17.42 -2.01 28.65
C VAL A 800 -17.97 -0.89 27.76
N ARG A 801 -18.03 0.34 28.29
CA ARG A 801 -18.58 1.52 27.58
C ARG A 801 -17.64 2.03 26.47
N PRO A 802 -18.14 2.63 25.37
CA PRO A 802 -17.33 2.97 24.20
C PRO A 802 -16.48 4.25 24.29
N TYR A 803 -16.75 5.12 25.28
CA TYR A 803 -15.98 6.37 25.51
C TYR A 803 -16.27 7.03 26.87
N ASN A 804 -17.51 6.98 27.37
CA ASN A 804 -17.91 7.58 28.66
C ASN A 804 -17.59 6.63 29.81
N ASP A 805 -16.29 6.42 30.07
CA ASP A 805 -15.75 5.62 31.15
C ASP A 805 -14.30 6.03 31.46
N VAL A 806 -13.94 6.15 32.73
CA VAL A 806 -12.65 6.72 33.16
C VAL A 806 -11.45 5.82 32.84
N ASP A 807 -11.60 4.49 32.94
CA ASP A 807 -10.51 3.55 32.63
C ASP A 807 -10.35 3.35 31.11
N VAL A 808 -11.44 3.45 30.35
CA VAL A 808 -11.39 3.53 28.88
C VAL A 808 -10.66 4.80 28.44
N ILE A 809 -10.96 5.97 29.03
CA ILE A 809 -10.30 7.26 28.73
C ILE A 809 -8.81 7.22 29.09
N GLU A 810 -8.47 6.69 30.27
CA GLU A 810 -7.06 6.47 30.69
C GLU A 810 -6.31 5.58 29.68
N GLY A 811 -6.97 4.55 29.15
CA GLY A 811 -6.44 3.72 28.07
C GLY A 811 -6.24 4.48 26.77
N GLN A 812 -7.19 5.33 26.33
CA GLN A 812 -7.00 6.15 25.14
C GLN A 812 -5.85 7.17 25.30
N GLY A 813 -5.65 7.70 26.51
CA GLY A 813 -4.58 8.65 26.82
C GLY A 813 -3.17 8.12 26.57
N THR A 814 -2.99 6.80 26.45
CA THR A 814 -1.72 6.18 26.06
C THR A 814 -1.23 6.62 24.67
N MET A 815 -2.12 7.08 23.79
CA MET A 815 -1.71 7.73 22.53
C MET A 815 -0.92 9.02 22.79
N GLY A 816 -1.26 9.79 23.82
CA GLY A 816 -0.48 10.95 24.25
C GLY A 816 0.93 10.56 24.70
N CYS A 817 1.09 9.41 25.36
CA CYS A 817 2.41 8.86 25.68
C CYS A 817 3.22 8.55 24.43
N ASP A 818 2.63 7.79 23.49
CA ASP A 818 3.33 7.37 22.27
C ASP A 818 3.71 8.57 21.37
N ILE A 819 2.87 9.61 21.33
CA ILE A 819 3.16 10.90 20.68
C ILE A 819 4.34 11.59 21.36
N TYR A 820 4.31 11.79 22.68
CA TYR A 820 5.36 12.50 23.41
C TYR A 820 6.70 11.73 23.43
N ASP A 821 6.66 10.40 23.50
CA ASP A 821 7.86 9.54 23.42
C ASP A 821 8.55 9.63 22.05
N LYS A 822 7.80 9.96 21.00
CA LYS A 822 8.29 10.06 19.62
C LYS A 822 8.66 11.48 19.20
N ILE A 823 7.86 12.47 19.64
CA ILE A 823 7.96 13.89 19.29
C ILE A 823 7.75 14.70 20.59
N PRO A 824 8.78 14.82 21.45
CA PRO A 824 8.65 15.49 22.75
C PRO A 824 8.32 16.99 22.65
N ASP A 825 8.61 17.59 21.49
CA ASP A 825 8.40 19.00 21.17
C ASP A 825 7.30 19.20 20.10
N VAL A 826 6.23 18.40 20.18
CA VAL A 826 5.00 18.60 19.40
C VAL A 826 4.33 19.94 19.76
N ASP A 827 3.92 20.71 18.75
CA ASP A 827 3.14 21.95 18.94
C ASP A 827 1.64 21.66 19.06
N THR A 828 1.13 20.82 18.16
CA THR A 828 -0.31 20.68 17.90
C THR A 828 -0.69 19.22 17.63
N VAL A 829 -1.81 18.75 18.19
CA VAL A 829 -2.37 17.42 17.93
C VAL A 829 -3.82 17.52 17.46
N LEU A 830 -4.09 16.96 16.28
CA LEU A 830 -5.40 16.90 15.65
C LEU A 830 -6.06 15.55 15.95
N VAL A 831 -7.23 15.59 16.58
CA VAL A 831 -7.91 14.40 17.11
C VAL A 831 -9.36 14.33 16.58
N ASN A 832 -9.76 13.15 16.10
CA ASN A 832 -11.10 12.93 15.54
C ASN A 832 -12.12 12.73 16.69
N VAL A 833 -13.28 13.40 16.66
CA VAL A 833 -14.17 13.50 17.84
C VAL A 833 -15.59 12.99 17.57
N GLY A 834 -15.83 11.73 17.99
CA GLY A 834 -17.17 11.24 18.34
C GLY A 834 -17.53 11.64 19.77
N GLY A 835 -17.78 10.66 20.65
CA GLY A 835 -18.15 10.89 22.06
C GLY A 835 -17.10 11.55 22.97
N GLY A 836 -15.95 12.01 22.47
CA GLY A 836 -14.95 12.79 23.21
C GLY A 836 -13.91 12.02 24.03
N GLY A 837 -14.09 10.72 24.30
CA GLY A 837 -13.18 9.97 25.20
C GLY A 837 -11.72 9.86 24.72
N MET A 838 -11.47 9.86 23.40
CA MET A 838 -10.11 9.83 22.84
C MET A 838 -9.37 11.15 23.08
N ILE A 839 -9.96 12.27 22.65
CA ILE A 839 -9.38 13.60 22.82
C ILE A 839 -9.22 13.98 24.29
N ALA A 840 -10.15 13.57 25.16
CA ALA A 840 -10.04 13.78 26.60
C ALA A 840 -8.83 13.05 27.22
N GLY A 841 -8.60 11.77 26.87
CA GLY A 841 -7.47 11.01 27.37
C GLY A 841 -6.12 11.59 26.91
N ILE A 842 -6.03 11.99 25.64
CA ILE A 842 -4.83 12.61 25.06
C ILE A 842 -4.54 13.97 25.71
N ALA A 843 -5.56 14.81 25.89
CA ALA A 843 -5.43 16.12 26.53
C ALA A 843 -5.00 16.02 28.00
N LEU A 844 -5.60 15.09 28.78
CA LEU A 844 -5.25 14.82 30.18
C LEU A 844 -3.80 14.36 30.39
N PHE A 845 -3.13 13.88 29.32
CA PHE A 845 -1.70 13.57 29.32
C PHE A 845 -0.88 14.77 28.85
N LEU A 846 -1.10 15.23 27.62
CA LEU A 846 -0.24 16.22 26.96
C LEU A 846 -0.28 17.60 27.63
N LYS A 847 -1.47 18.13 27.94
CA LYS A 847 -1.61 19.45 28.60
C LYS A 847 -0.97 19.49 30.00
N ARG A 848 -0.79 18.35 30.67
CA ARG A 848 -0.10 18.27 31.97
C ARG A 848 1.42 18.25 31.86
N ILE A 849 1.96 17.78 30.73
CA ILE A 849 3.40 17.79 30.47
C ILE A 849 3.82 19.14 29.89
N ASN A 850 3.04 19.68 28.95
CA ASN A 850 3.21 21.02 28.40
C ASN A 850 1.83 21.61 28.06
N PRO A 851 1.33 22.60 28.84
CA PRO A 851 0.00 23.19 28.62
C PRO A 851 -0.12 23.96 27.29
N ASN A 852 1.01 24.32 26.67
CA ASN A 852 1.05 25.06 25.41
C ASN A 852 0.79 24.17 24.17
N ILE A 853 0.78 22.84 24.31
CA ILE A 853 0.44 21.94 23.19
C ILE A 853 -1.03 22.19 22.81
N ARG A 854 -1.31 22.56 21.57
CA ARG A 854 -2.68 22.74 21.07
C ARG A 854 -3.33 21.37 20.84
N ILE A 855 -4.52 21.16 21.39
CA ILE A 855 -5.35 19.99 21.15
C ILE A 855 -6.58 20.45 20.40
N ILE A 856 -6.75 19.98 19.16
CA ILE A 856 -7.84 20.42 18.26
C ILE A 856 -8.72 19.22 17.93
N GLY A 857 -10.02 19.36 18.18
CA GLY A 857 -11.02 18.35 17.87
C GLY A 857 -11.64 18.54 16.49
N VAL A 858 -11.75 17.48 15.70
CA VAL A 858 -12.38 17.52 14.37
C VAL A 858 -13.59 16.59 14.28
N GLN A 859 -14.68 17.09 13.71
CA GLN A 859 -15.93 16.36 13.46
C GLN A 859 -16.36 16.45 11.99
N SER A 860 -17.26 15.57 11.55
CA SER A 860 -18.03 15.85 10.33
C SER A 860 -18.93 17.07 10.57
N ALA A 861 -19.08 17.92 9.55
CA ALA A 861 -20.05 19.02 9.55
C ALA A 861 -21.49 18.52 9.75
N ASN A 862 -21.82 17.33 9.26
CA ASN A 862 -23.14 16.70 9.42
C ASN A 862 -23.39 16.29 10.89
N VAL A 863 -22.37 15.80 11.61
CA VAL A 863 -22.49 15.36 13.01
C VAL A 863 -21.52 16.15 13.90
N SER A 864 -21.84 17.44 14.05
CA SER A 864 -20.97 18.49 14.58
C SER A 864 -21.35 18.93 16.01
N THR A 865 -21.48 17.97 16.93
CA THR A 865 -21.98 18.15 18.30
C THR A 865 -21.20 19.13 19.21
N LEU A 866 -19.96 19.48 18.84
CA LEU A 866 -19.05 20.34 19.61
C LEU A 866 -18.57 21.59 18.86
N ALA A 867 -19.03 21.82 17.62
CA ALA A 867 -18.49 22.86 16.74
C ALA A 867 -18.59 24.29 17.31
N ASP A 868 -19.65 24.57 18.07
CA ASP A 868 -19.88 25.84 18.78
C ASP A 868 -19.60 25.75 20.29
N PHE A 869 -19.21 24.58 20.82
CA PHE A 869 -19.12 24.32 22.27
C PHE A 869 -18.14 25.24 23.01
N LYS A 870 -17.04 25.66 22.38
CA LYS A 870 -16.08 26.63 22.97
C LYS A 870 -16.63 28.06 23.06
N GLN A 871 -17.77 28.35 22.43
CA GLN A 871 -18.46 29.65 22.46
C GLN A 871 -19.74 29.60 23.29
N THR A 872 -20.48 28.49 23.23
CA THR A 872 -21.78 28.31 23.89
C THR A 872 -21.68 27.66 25.27
N HIS A 873 -20.62 26.89 25.53
CA HIS A 873 -20.53 25.91 26.62
C HIS A 873 -21.70 24.90 26.69
N GLN A 874 -22.43 24.71 25.58
CA GLN A 874 -23.58 23.81 25.47
C GLN A 874 -23.35 22.73 24.41
N LEU A 875 -23.66 21.47 24.75
CA LEU A 875 -23.56 20.35 23.82
C LEU A 875 -24.75 20.35 22.87
N ARG A 876 -24.49 20.37 21.57
CA ARG A 876 -25.53 20.27 20.54
C ARG A 876 -26.00 18.82 20.41
N TYR A 877 -27.31 18.60 20.40
CA TYR A 877 -27.91 17.31 20.03
C TYR A 877 -28.04 17.20 18.50
N ILE A 878 -27.80 16.02 17.93
CA ILE A 878 -27.97 15.74 16.50
C ILE A 878 -29.05 14.67 16.30
N GLU A 879 -29.98 14.94 15.38
CA GLU A 879 -31.12 14.06 15.11
C GLU A 879 -30.72 12.72 14.44
N PRO A 880 -31.42 11.61 14.72
CA PRO A 880 -31.02 10.27 14.27
C PRO A 880 -30.94 10.06 12.75
N ALA A 881 -31.57 10.92 11.95
CA ALA A 881 -31.65 10.78 10.50
C ALA A 881 -30.39 11.28 9.75
N VAL A 882 -29.43 11.90 10.45
CA VAL A 882 -28.27 12.51 9.80
C VAL A 882 -27.17 11.47 9.54
N LEU A 883 -26.86 11.27 8.25
CA LEU A 883 -25.81 10.37 7.78
C LEU A 883 -24.47 11.10 7.58
N SER A 884 -23.38 10.37 7.76
CA SER A 884 -22.01 10.79 7.45
C SER A 884 -21.16 9.56 7.13
N LEU A 885 -20.17 9.72 6.25
CA LEU A 885 -19.07 8.78 6.03
C LEU A 885 -18.24 8.56 7.30
N ALA A 886 -18.28 9.50 8.25
CA ALA A 886 -17.61 9.41 9.54
C ALA A 886 -18.46 8.71 10.61
N ASP A 887 -18.94 7.49 10.29
CA ASP A 887 -19.82 6.68 11.14
C ASP A 887 -19.29 6.44 12.55
N GLY A 888 -17.98 6.20 12.70
CA GLY A 888 -17.29 6.09 13.99
C GLY A 888 -17.32 7.35 14.86
N THR A 889 -17.72 8.50 14.30
CA THR A 889 -18.00 9.76 15.02
C THR A 889 -19.49 10.11 15.11
N ASN A 890 -20.40 9.32 14.53
CA ASN A 890 -21.84 9.61 14.57
C ASN A 890 -22.42 9.34 15.98
N VAL A 891 -22.33 10.36 16.84
CA VAL A 891 -22.71 10.33 18.25
C VAL A 891 -23.62 11.53 18.53
N LYS A 892 -24.90 11.26 18.81
CA LYS A 892 -25.95 12.29 18.96
C LYS A 892 -25.69 13.31 20.07
N MET A 893 -25.03 12.89 21.15
CA MET A 893 -24.57 13.75 22.25
C MET A 893 -23.27 13.16 22.84
N PRO A 894 -22.16 13.91 22.90
CA PRO A 894 -20.88 13.46 23.42
C PRO A 894 -20.75 13.73 24.93
N GLY A 895 -19.58 13.45 25.50
CA GLY A 895 -19.27 13.82 26.89
C GLY A 895 -19.72 12.77 27.92
N GLY A 896 -19.98 13.24 29.14
CA GLY A 896 -20.20 12.44 30.33
C GLY A 896 -19.15 12.77 31.40
N VAL A 897 -18.44 11.76 31.92
CA VAL A 897 -17.40 11.96 32.97
C VAL A 897 -16.29 12.95 32.58
N HIS A 898 -16.11 13.20 31.27
CA HIS A 898 -15.08 14.05 30.70
C HIS A 898 -15.59 15.35 30.07
N THR A 899 -16.86 15.74 30.24
CA THR A 899 -17.38 16.99 29.64
C THR A 899 -16.54 18.23 30.03
N GLN A 900 -16.08 18.31 31.28
CA GLN A 900 -15.18 19.39 31.72
C GLN A 900 -13.83 19.40 30.99
N VAL A 901 -13.30 18.22 30.63
CA VAL A 901 -12.04 18.10 29.88
C VAL A 901 -12.20 18.61 28.45
N LEU A 902 -13.37 18.41 27.84
CA LEU A 902 -13.73 18.95 26.52
C LEU A 902 -13.85 20.48 26.55
N SER A 903 -14.28 21.06 27.68
CA SER A 903 -14.34 22.52 27.88
C SER A 903 -12.92 23.09 28.07
N ASP A 904 -12.12 22.50 28.94
CA ASP A 904 -10.98 23.18 29.56
C ASP A 904 -9.63 22.83 28.91
N LEU A 905 -9.46 21.59 28.42
CA LEU A 905 -8.17 21.09 27.92
C LEU A 905 -8.11 20.93 26.39
N VAL A 906 -9.23 21.12 25.68
CA VAL A 906 -9.28 21.20 24.21
C VAL A 906 -9.35 22.67 23.81
N ASP A 907 -8.48 23.11 22.91
CA ASP A 907 -8.34 24.52 22.56
C ASP A 907 -9.41 24.95 21.53
N GLU A 908 -9.66 24.11 20.53
CA GLU A 908 -10.41 24.45 19.31
C GLU A 908 -11.21 23.24 18.80
N TYR A 909 -12.41 23.48 18.24
CA TYR A 909 -13.19 22.47 17.49
C TYR A 909 -13.45 22.98 16.08
N VAL A 910 -13.27 22.11 15.08
CA VAL A 910 -13.52 22.42 13.66
C VAL A 910 -14.29 21.29 12.98
N THR A 911 -14.92 21.60 11.84
CA THR A 911 -15.75 20.66 11.07
C THR A 911 -15.24 20.51 9.64
N VAL A 912 -15.41 19.30 9.09
CA VAL A 912 -15.10 18.98 7.69
C VAL A 912 -16.32 18.44 6.96
N SER A 913 -16.46 18.77 5.68
CA SER A 913 -17.56 18.28 4.85
C SER A 913 -17.33 16.85 4.35
N GLU A 914 -18.40 16.17 3.91
CA GLU A 914 -18.30 14.79 3.40
C GLU A 914 -17.40 14.69 2.14
N ASN A 915 -17.28 15.78 1.36
CA ASN A 915 -16.33 15.90 0.24
C ASN A 915 -14.88 15.88 0.73
N GLU A 916 -14.61 16.62 1.80
CA GLU A 916 -13.30 16.78 2.42
C GLU A 916 -12.85 15.47 3.08
N ILE A 917 -13.80 14.73 3.68
CA ILE A 917 -13.59 13.37 4.21
C ILE A 917 -13.25 12.39 3.08
N ALA A 918 -14.07 12.32 2.03
CA ALA A 918 -13.87 11.37 0.93
C ALA A 918 -12.59 11.63 0.12
N SER A 919 -12.31 12.89 -0.21
CA SER A 919 -11.05 13.29 -0.85
C SER A 919 -9.83 12.97 0.03
N THR A 920 -9.96 13.06 1.35
CA THR A 920 -8.87 12.69 2.29
C THR A 920 -8.65 11.17 2.37
N ILE A 921 -9.70 10.35 2.33
CA ILE A 921 -9.55 8.88 2.21
C ILE A 921 -8.81 8.52 0.92
N VAL A 922 -9.20 9.13 -0.20
CA VAL A 922 -8.53 8.93 -1.50
C VAL A 922 -7.07 9.42 -1.46
N HIS A 923 -6.80 10.55 -0.80
CA HIS A 923 -5.43 10.99 -0.53
C HIS A 923 -4.62 10.02 0.34
N LEU A 924 -5.21 9.35 1.33
CA LEU A 924 -4.48 8.37 2.16
C LEU A 924 -4.16 7.07 1.39
N LEU A 925 -5.06 6.63 0.50
CA LEU A 925 -4.82 5.51 -0.41
C LEU A 925 -3.66 5.80 -1.37
N TYR A 926 -3.65 6.98 -2.00
CA TYR A 926 -2.55 7.39 -2.88
C TYR A 926 -1.28 7.72 -2.09
N ASN A 927 -1.34 8.73 -1.23
CA ASN A 927 -0.18 9.42 -0.64
C ASN A 927 0.28 8.83 0.70
N SER A 928 -0.32 7.74 1.18
CA SER A 928 0.15 7.02 2.38
C SER A 928 0.00 5.50 2.31
N ARG A 929 -0.52 4.97 1.18
CA ARG A 929 -0.79 3.55 0.96
C ARG A 929 -1.58 2.90 2.11
N THR A 930 -2.48 3.66 2.74
CA THR A 930 -3.21 3.20 3.93
C THR A 930 -4.71 3.49 3.80
N VAL A 931 -5.52 2.57 4.33
CA VAL A 931 -6.98 2.62 4.28
C VAL A 931 -7.49 3.29 5.55
N SER A 932 -8.36 4.29 5.39
CA SER A 932 -9.03 4.97 6.51
C SER A 932 -10.53 4.84 6.36
N GLU A 933 -11.22 4.63 7.49
CA GLU A 933 -12.66 4.93 7.57
C GLU A 933 -12.87 6.46 7.58
N GLY A 934 -14.09 6.96 7.36
CA GLY A 934 -14.35 8.41 7.37
C GLY A 934 -14.06 9.05 8.72
N ALA A 935 -14.37 8.35 9.82
CA ALA A 935 -14.03 8.77 11.17
C ALA A 935 -12.51 8.74 11.44
N GLY A 936 -11.75 7.98 10.64
CA GLY A 936 -10.32 7.81 10.75
C GLY A 936 -9.51 9.00 10.28
N CYS A 937 -10.00 9.80 9.32
CA CYS A 937 -9.18 10.80 8.62
C CYS A 937 -9.52 12.28 8.93
N LEU A 938 -10.49 12.55 9.82
CA LEU A 938 -11.02 13.91 10.05
C LEU A 938 -9.94 14.97 10.31
N GLY A 939 -8.99 14.68 11.20
CA GLY A 939 -7.87 15.57 11.52
C GLY A 939 -7.01 15.94 10.30
N LEU A 940 -6.83 15.00 9.37
CA LEU A 940 -6.07 15.26 8.13
C LEU A 940 -6.90 16.08 7.14
N ALA A 941 -8.20 15.81 7.04
CA ALA A 941 -9.11 16.58 6.20
C ALA A 941 -9.17 18.06 6.62
N ALA A 942 -9.23 18.34 7.93
CA ALA A 942 -9.27 19.72 8.43
C ALA A 942 -7.98 20.50 8.14
N LEU A 943 -6.84 19.80 8.07
CA LEU A 943 -5.55 20.39 7.77
C LEU A 943 -5.34 20.61 6.26
N LEU A 944 -5.64 19.59 5.44
CA LEU A 944 -5.60 19.65 3.97
C LEU A 944 -6.52 20.72 3.41
N HIS A 945 -7.74 20.84 3.94
CA HIS A 945 -8.75 21.80 3.49
C HIS A 945 -8.72 23.12 4.29
N HIS A 946 -7.56 23.43 4.88
CA HIS A 946 -7.19 24.68 5.56
C HIS A 946 -8.21 25.21 6.60
N LYS A 947 -8.94 24.30 7.27
CA LYS A 947 -9.88 24.66 8.35
C LYS A 947 -9.16 25.10 9.63
N ILE A 948 -7.88 24.78 9.76
CA ILE A 948 -7.06 25.01 10.95
C ILE A 948 -5.89 25.93 10.59
N LYS A 949 -5.62 26.93 11.42
CA LYS A 949 -4.46 27.81 11.28
C LYS A 949 -3.22 27.19 11.94
N VAL A 950 -2.15 27.08 11.18
CA VAL A 950 -0.85 26.51 11.57
C VAL A 950 0.29 27.40 11.07
N ARG A 951 1.48 27.29 11.67
CA ARG A 951 2.72 28.00 11.24
C ARG A 951 3.64 27.05 10.45
N LYS A 952 4.45 27.60 9.54
CA LYS A 952 5.41 26.87 8.67
C LYS A 952 6.29 25.84 9.40
N ASP A 953 6.73 26.19 10.60
CA ASP A 953 7.60 25.33 11.41
C ASP A 953 6.86 24.46 12.45
N GLU A 954 5.54 24.62 12.58
CA GLU A 954 4.69 24.01 13.63
C GLU A 954 4.62 22.48 13.48
N LYS A 955 4.92 21.76 14.56
CA LYS A 955 4.90 20.29 14.62
C LYS A 955 3.48 19.81 14.90
N VAL A 956 2.80 19.39 13.83
CA VAL A 956 1.40 18.94 13.85
C VAL A 956 1.34 17.41 13.79
N VAL A 957 0.76 16.78 14.80
CA VAL A 957 0.48 15.33 14.80
C VAL A 957 -0.99 15.09 14.46
N VAL A 958 -1.25 14.15 13.55
CA VAL A 958 -2.59 13.81 13.08
C VAL A 958 -2.85 12.32 13.30
N ILE A 959 -3.96 11.99 13.95
CA ILE A 959 -4.29 10.61 14.32
C ILE A 959 -5.20 9.99 13.26
N ILE A 960 -4.69 8.99 12.52
CA ILE A 960 -5.48 8.16 11.61
C ILE A 960 -6.13 7.06 12.44
N CYS A 961 -7.31 7.33 13.00
CA CYS A 961 -7.80 6.59 14.17
C CYS A 961 -8.43 5.21 13.88
N GLY A 962 -8.79 4.92 12.64
CA GLY A 962 -9.45 3.66 12.25
C GLY A 962 -9.49 3.43 10.74
N GLY A 963 -9.53 2.16 10.33
CA GLY A 963 -9.49 1.71 8.94
C GLY A 963 -10.68 0.86 8.48
N ASN A 964 -11.64 0.57 9.36
CA ASN A 964 -12.66 -0.48 9.18
C ASN A 964 -13.83 -0.05 8.26
N ILE A 965 -13.50 0.32 7.02
CA ILE A 965 -14.46 0.63 5.96
C ILE A 965 -14.83 -0.65 5.18
N ASP A 966 -16.12 -0.81 4.89
CA ASP A 966 -16.62 -1.90 4.05
C ASP A 966 -16.21 -1.66 2.59
N MET A 967 -15.76 -2.69 1.87
CA MET A 967 -15.17 -2.53 0.53
C MET A 967 -16.17 -2.00 -0.52
N SER A 968 -17.47 -2.30 -0.36
CA SER A 968 -18.53 -1.72 -1.18
C SER A 968 -18.71 -0.20 -0.92
N THR A 969 -18.54 0.21 0.34
CA THR A 969 -18.56 1.62 0.75
C THR A 969 -17.30 2.33 0.29
N LEU A 970 -16.13 1.67 0.36
CA LEU A 970 -14.86 2.20 -0.13
C LEU A 970 -14.94 2.53 -1.62
N ARG A 971 -15.57 1.69 -2.46
CA ARG A 971 -15.78 1.98 -3.88
C ARG A 971 -16.58 3.28 -4.08
N GLN A 972 -17.71 3.44 -3.36
CA GLN A 972 -18.56 4.63 -3.47
C GLN A 972 -17.84 5.91 -2.99
N VAL A 973 -17.14 5.82 -1.86
CA VAL A 973 -16.30 6.90 -1.32
C VAL A 973 -15.17 7.28 -2.28
N TYR A 974 -14.57 6.29 -2.96
CA TYR A 974 -13.53 6.52 -3.97
C TYR A 974 -14.09 7.31 -5.15
N GLU A 975 -15.17 6.85 -5.77
CA GLU A 975 -15.85 7.55 -6.88
C GLU A 975 -16.23 9.00 -6.52
N TYR A 976 -16.65 9.24 -5.28
CA TYR A 976 -17.00 10.55 -4.74
C TYR A 976 -15.77 11.44 -4.47
N GLY A 977 -14.72 10.86 -3.89
CA GLY A 977 -13.43 11.53 -3.66
C GLY A 977 -12.70 11.89 -4.96
N LEU A 978 -12.79 11.08 -6.01
CA LEU A 978 -12.26 11.41 -7.34
C LEU A 978 -12.91 12.65 -7.95
N ARG A 979 -14.24 12.82 -7.79
CA ARG A 979 -14.93 14.04 -8.22
C ARG A 979 -14.48 15.25 -7.40
N SER A 980 -14.37 15.08 -6.09
CA SER A 980 -13.88 16.13 -5.16
C SER A 980 -12.43 16.57 -5.44
N LEU A 981 -11.61 15.69 -6.02
CA LEU A 981 -10.21 15.97 -6.40
C LEU A 981 -10.02 16.39 -7.86
N GLY A 982 -11.09 16.57 -8.64
CA GLY A 982 -10.99 16.90 -10.06
C GLY A 982 -10.34 15.79 -10.90
N ARG A 983 -10.45 14.54 -10.44
CA ARG A 983 -9.94 13.32 -11.11
C ARG A 983 -11.00 12.58 -11.91
N SER A 984 -12.28 12.78 -11.61
CA SER A 984 -13.38 12.38 -12.50
C SER A 984 -14.44 13.47 -12.58
N PHE A 985 -15.18 13.50 -13.69
CA PHE A 985 -16.33 14.39 -13.88
C PHE A 985 -17.28 13.80 -14.92
N THR A 986 -18.54 14.24 -14.87
CA THR A 986 -19.58 13.86 -15.83
C THR A 986 -20.24 15.12 -16.37
N ILE A 987 -20.47 15.18 -17.67
CA ILE A 987 -21.21 16.26 -18.34
C ILE A 987 -22.48 15.72 -19.00
N HIS A 988 -23.49 16.58 -19.07
CA HIS A 988 -24.61 16.47 -20.01
C HIS A 988 -24.48 17.54 -21.08
N LEU A 989 -24.60 17.14 -22.34
CA LEU A 989 -24.60 18.03 -23.49
C LEU A 989 -25.83 17.72 -24.35
N THR A 990 -26.72 18.70 -24.50
CA THR A 990 -27.82 18.63 -25.49
C THR A 990 -27.36 19.23 -26.81
N THR A 991 -27.47 18.48 -27.89
CA THR A 991 -27.00 18.84 -29.24
C THR A 991 -27.85 18.18 -30.31
N TRP A 992 -27.70 18.59 -31.57
CA TRP A 992 -28.45 18.04 -32.70
C TRP A 992 -28.06 16.57 -32.98
N ASP A 993 -29.05 15.71 -33.22
CA ASP A 993 -28.84 14.29 -33.52
C ASP A 993 -28.58 14.07 -35.02
N TYR A 994 -27.30 14.13 -35.42
CA TYR A 994 -26.88 13.82 -36.79
C TYR A 994 -25.58 12.98 -36.80
N PRO A 995 -25.35 12.15 -37.85
CA PRO A 995 -24.18 11.29 -37.95
C PRO A 995 -22.85 12.05 -37.79
N GLY A 996 -21.94 11.51 -36.98
CA GLY A 996 -20.62 12.09 -36.73
C GLY A 996 -20.55 13.11 -35.59
N ASN A 997 -21.67 13.66 -35.08
CA ASN A 997 -21.63 14.67 -34.01
C ASN A 997 -21.01 14.12 -32.70
N LEU A 998 -21.38 12.90 -32.29
CA LEU A 998 -20.72 12.20 -31.16
C LEU A 998 -19.23 11.97 -31.43
N ALA A 999 -18.84 11.60 -32.65
CA ALA A 999 -17.44 11.36 -33.00
C ALA A 999 -16.60 12.65 -32.92
N LYS A 1000 -17.16 13.81 -33.28
CA LYS A 1000 -16.53 15.13 -33.05
C LYS A 1000 -16.25 15.36 -31.57
N ILE A 1001 -17.22 15.09 -30.69
CA ILE A 1001 -17.08 15.30 -29.24
C ILE A 1001 -16.02 14.36 -28.64
N ILE A 1002 -15.99 13.09 -29.05
CA ILE A 1002 -14.96 12.13 -28.62
C ILE A 1002 -13.58 12.51 -29.17
N SER A 1003 -13.49 13.09 -30.37
CA SER A 1003 -12.24 13.64 -30.92
C SER A 1003 -11.71 14.81 -30.08
N LEU A 1004 -12.57 15.71 -29.60
CA LEU A 1004 -12.18 16.79 -28.68
C LEU A 1004 -11.70 16.26 -27.32
N ALA A 1005 -12.33 15.19 -26.80
CA ALA A 1005 -11.88 14.55 -25.57
C ALA A 1005 -10.52 13.84 -25.74
N SER A 1006 -10.32 13.18 -26.89
CA SER A 1006 -9.04 12.56 -27.26
C SER A 1006 -7.93 13.62 -27.39
N ARG A 1007 -8.20 14.76 -28.05
CA ARG A 1007 -7.29 15.91 -28.13
C ARG A 1007 -6.93 16.50 -26.75
N ALA A 1008 -7.75 16.28 -25.73
CA ALA A 1008 -7.48 16.71 -24.36
C ALA A 1008 -6.70 15.69 -23.51
N GLU A 1009 -6.41 14.47 -24.00
CA GLU A 1009 -5.94 13.32 -23.21
C GLU A 1009 -6.95 12.78 -22.16
N LEU A 1010 -8.26 12.98 -22.37
CA LEU A 1010 -9.29 12.44 -21.46
C LEU A 1010 -9.63 10.98 -21.75
N LYS A 1011 -9.54 10.11 -20.74
CA LYS A 1011 -10.04 8.73 -20.80
C LYS A 1011 -11.53 8.68 -20.45
N VAL A 1012 -12.36 8.39 -21.46
CA VAL A 1012 -13.80 8.18 -21.30
C VAL A 1012 -14.06 6.98 -20.39
N SER A 1013 -14.97 7.14 -19.43
CA SER A 1013 -15.45 6.07 -18.55
C SER A 1013 -16.86 5.59 -18.89
N GLU A 1014 -17.69 6.47 -19.48
CA GLU A 1014 -19.09 6.17 -19.79
C GLU A 1014 -19.61 7.09 -20.92
N ILE A 1015 -20.49 6.55 -21.77
CA ILE A 1015 -21.27 7.30 -22.75
C ILE A 1015 -22.73 6.82 -22.65
N ARG A 1016 -23.69 7.73 -22.42
CA ARG A 1016 -25.13 7.47 -22.58
C ARG A 1016 -25.71 8.45 -23.59
N HIS A 1017 -26.46 7.97 -24.58
CA HIS A 1017 -26.94 8.74 -25.73
C HIS A 1017 -28.48 8.75 -25.73
N ILE A 1018 -29.07 9.79 -25.12
CA ILE A 1018 -30.48 9.81 -24.69
C ILE A 1018 -31.34 10.61 -25.69
N ARG A 1019 -32.21 9.89 -26.41
CA ARG A 1019 -33.20 10.43 -27.36
C ARG A 1019 -34.59 10.42 -26.75
N GLY A 1020 -35.42 11.41 -27.07
CA GLY A 1020 -36.85 11.44 -26.71
C GLY A 1020 -37.19 11.47 -25.21
N GLY A 1021 -36.23 11.80 -24.33
CA GLY A 1021 -36.43 11.85 -22.88
C GLY A 1021 -36.06 13.20 -22.28
N GLY A 1022 -36.99 13.81 -21.55
CA GLY A 1022 -36.83 15.15 -20.94
C GLY A 1022 -37.13 16.29 -21.92
N ASP A 1023 -36.74 17.52 -21.53
CA ASP A 1023 -36.89 18.74 -22.35
C ASP A 1023 -35.86 18.78 -23.50
N ILE A 1024 -36.01 17.92 -24.51
CA ILE A 1024 -35.23 17.93 -25.75
C ILE A 1024 -36.14 17.89 -26.98
N ASN A 1025 -35.75 18.60 -28.04
CA ASN A 1025 -36.49 18.59 -29.30
C ASN A 1025 -36.38 17.23 -30.02
N TRP A 1026 -37.31 16.98 -30.96
CA TRP A 1026 -37.39 15.73 -31.73
C TRP A 1026 -36.14 15.41 -32.59
N ASN A 1027 -35.27 16.40 -32.79
CA ASN A 1027 -34.03 16.37 -33.55
C ASN A 1027 -32.79 16.67 -32.67
N GLU A 1028 -32.96 16.66 -31.35
CA GLU A 1028 -31.87 16.80 -30.37
C GLU A 1028 -31.66 15.49 -29.59
N VAL A 1029 -30.45 15.34 -29.08
CA VAL A 1029 -30.03 14.24 -28.21
C VAL A 1029 -29.28 14.82 -27.00
N THR A 1030 -29.54 14.28 -25.81
CA THR A 1030 -28.72 14.56 -24.64
C THR A 1030 -27.68 13.46 -24.48
N ILE A 1031 -26.40 13.86 -24.57
CA ILE A 1031 -25.25 12.99 -24.42
C ILE A 1031 -24.70 13.16 -23.00
N SER A 1032 -24.75 12.09 -22.21
CA SER A 1032 -24.06 11.99 -20.92
C SER A 1032 -22.67 11.41 -21.17
N LEU A 1033 -21.62 12.13 -20.79
CA LEU A 1033 -20.23 11.69 -20.93
C LEU A 1033 -19.54 11.76 -19.57
N SER A 1034 -19.03 10.64 -19.10
CA SER A 1034 -18.22 10.55 -17.88
C SER A 1034 -16.76 10.32 -18.25
N PHE A 1035 -15.84 11.03 -17.60
CA PHE A 1035 -14.41 11.01 -17.91
C PHE A 1035 -13.54 10.90 -16.64
N TYR A 1036 -12.38 10.28 -16.80
CA TYR A 1036 -11.24 10.45 -15.91
C TYR A 1036 -10.32 11.57 -16.41
N SER A 1037 -9.70 12.28 -15.48
CA SER A 1037 -8.98 13.54 -15.69
C SER A 1037 -7.85 13.72 -14.67
N ASN A 1038 -6.91 14.63 -14.92
CA ASN A 1038 -5.74 14.83 -14.06
C ASN A 1038 -5.89 15.96 -13.02
N SER A 1039 -6.78 16.92 -13.27
CA SER A 1039 -7.07 18.05 -12.38
C SER A 1039 -8.30 18.81 -12.89
N PHE A 1040 -8.88 19.67 -12.04
CA PHE A 1040 -9.89 20.66 -12.47
C PHE A 1040 -9.44 21.51 -13.67
N HIS A 1041 -8.15 21.82 -13.80
CA HIS A 1041 -7.62 22.56 -14.94
C HIS A 1041 -7.69 21.76 -16.26
N HIS A 1042 -7.37 20.47 -16.23
CA HIS A 1042 -7.53 19.56 -17.37
C HIS A 1042 -9.02 19.50 -17.79
N GLN A 1043 -9.95 19.39 -16.82
CA GLN A 1043 -11.39 19.44 -17.11
C GLN A 1043 -11.78 20.75 -17.81
N ASN A 1044 -11.35 21.90 -17.28
CA ASN A 1044 -11.62 23.22 -17.84
C ASN A 1044 -11.11 23.39 -19.28
N PHE A 1045 -9.94 22.85 -19.61
CA PHE A 1045 -9.39 22.88 -20.96
C PHE A 1045 -10.32 22.19 -21.97
N PHE A 1046 -10.82 20.99 -21.64
CA PHE A 1046 -11.81 20.30 -22.46
C PHE A 1046 -13.16 21.04 -22.52
N LEU A 1047 -13.61 21.63 -21.42
CA LEU A 1047 -14.83 22.45 -21.39
C LEU A 1047 -14.71 23.69 -22.29
N SER A 1048 -13.54 24.32 -22.42
CA SER A 1048 -13.30 25.38 -23.41
C SER A 1048 -13.35 24.88 -24.85
N LEU A 1049 -12.73 23.73 -25.16
CA LEU A 1049 -12.78 23.14 -26.50
C LEU A 1049 -14.21 22.82 -26.95
N LEU A 1050 -15.10 22.44 -26.03
CA LEU A 1050 -16.53 22.28 -26.33
C LEU A 1050 -17.19 23.63 -26.64
N VAL A 1051 -16.97 24.67 -25.82
CA VAL A 1051 -17.62 25.98 -25.99
C VAL A 1051 -17.12 26.73 -27.24
N GLU A 1052 -15.85 26.58 -27.61
CA GLU A 1052 -15.29 27.05 -28.90
C GLU A 1052 -16.05 26.46 -30.09
N GLU A 1053 -16.40 25.18 -30.01
CA GLU A 1053 -17.18 24.43 -31.02
C GLU A 1053 -18.70 24.64 -30.90
N GLY A 1054 -19.15 25.59 -30.08
CA GLY A 1054 -20.56 25.94 -29.88
C GLY A 1054 -21.35 24.97 -28.99
N LEU A 1055 -20.67 24.04 -28.33
CA LEU A 1055 -21.24 23.01 -27.46
C LEU A 1055 -21.15 23.45 -26.00
N PHE A 1056 -22.28 23.54 -25.31
CA PHE A 1056 -22.35 24.08 -23.94
C PHE A 1056 -22.70 22.97 -22.94
N PRO A 1057 -21.72 22.39 -22.25
CA PRO A 1057 -21.93 21.30 -21.30
C PRO A 1057 -22.44 21.78 -19.93
N THR A 1058 -23.40 21.04 -19.37
CA THR A 1058 -23.80 21.16 -17.97
C THR A 1058 -23.09 20.07 -17.16
N ILE A 1059 -22.38 20.43 -16.10
CA ILE A 1059 -21.64 19.45 -15.28
C ILE A 1059 -22.58 18.83 -14.24
N VAL A 1060 -22.56 17.50 -14.16
CA VAL A 1060 -23.38 16.72 -13.23
C VAL A 1060 -22.76 16.73 -11.84
N GLY A 1061 -23.57 17.00 -10.81
CA GLY A 1061 -23.12 16.93 -9.42
C GLY A 1061 -22.36 18.17 -8.89
N ARG A 1062 -22.50 19.35 -9.53
CA ARG A 1062 -21.89 20.62 -9.07
C ARG A 1062 -22.02 20.88 -7.56
N ASN A 1063 -23.16 20.52 -6.96
CA ASN A 1063 -23.43 20.69 -5.53
C ASN A 1063 -22.42 19.98 -4.61
N TYR A 1064 -21.68 19.00 -5.12
CA TYR A 1064 -20.61 18.26 -4.41
C TYR A 1064 -19.22 18.89 -4.57
N ILE A 1065 -19.11 20.02 -5.29
CA ILE A 1065 -17.83 20.69 -5.57
C ILE A 1065 -17.97 22.21 -5.33
N LYS A 1066 -18.65 22.60 -4.24
CA LYS A 1066 -19.04 23.98 -3.92
C LYS A 1066 -17.88 24.99 -4.00
N ASP A 1067 -16.73 24.62 -3.46
CA ASP A 1067 -15.54 25.49 -3.40
C ASP A 1067 -14.96 25.80 -4.79
N ASN A 1068 -15.31 25.00 -5.81
CA ASN A 1068 -14.96 25.23 -7.22
C ASN A 1068 -16.19 25.59 -8.09
N GLU A 1069 -17.37 25.91 -7.53
CA GLU A 1069 -18.57 26.13 -8.33
C GLU A 1069 -18.38 27.27 -9.35
N ILE A 1070 -17.73 28.36 -8.92
CA ILE A 1070 -17.36 29.53 -9.73
C ILE A 1070 -16.59 29.12 -11.00
N VAL A 1071 -15.69 28.13 -10.87
CA VAL A 1071 -14.84 27.64 -11.97
C VAL A 1071 -15.67 27.06 -13.11
N TYR A 1072 -16.79 26.39 -12.78
CA TYR A 1072 -17.65 25.72 -13.74
C TYR A 1072 -18.83 26.55 -14.24
N GLN A 1073 -19.23 27.61 -13.52
CA GLN A 1073 -20.31 28.51 -13.93
C GLN A 1073 -20.04 29.20 -15.27
N VAL A 1074 -18.75 29.40 -15.61
CA VAL A 1074 -18.29 30.04 -16.85
C VAL A 1074 -18.80 29.32 -18.12
N TYR A 1075 -18.97 27.99 -18.08
CA TYR A 1075 -19.30 27.18 -19.26
C TYR A 1075 -20.81 26.98 -19.49
N ASP A 1076 -21.68 27.55 -18.64
CA ASP A 1076 -23.11 27.24 -18.62
C ASP A 1076 -23.98 28.15 -19.49
N LYS A 1077 -24.67 27.56 -20.49
CA LYS A 1077 -25.58 28.25 -21.42
C LYS A 1077 -26.72 29.03 -20.74
N SER A 1078 -27.19 28.57 -19.57
CA SER A 1078 -28.28 29.21 -18.82
C SER A 1078 -27.82 30.48 -18.08
N ILE A 1079 -26.55 30.51 -17.65
CA ILE A 1079 -25.91 31.67 -17.04
C ILE A 1079 -25.53 32.67 -18.14
N VAL A 1080 -24.87 32.20 -19.21
CA VAL A 1080 -24.48 32.99 -20.39
C VAL A 1080 -25.67 33.76 -21.00
N LYS A 1081 -26.87 33.15 -21.06
CA LYS A 1081 -28.09 33.83 -21.56
C LYS A 1081 -28.49 35.11 -20.79
N LYS A 1082 -28.03 35.32 -19.55
CA LYS A 1082 -28.36 36.52 -18.75
C LYS A 1082 -27.44 37.72 -19.01
N THR A 1083 -26.32 37.55 -19.71
CA THR A 1083 -25.37 38.64 -20.02
C THR A 1083 -25.18 38.76 -21.52
N LYS A 1084 -25.71 39.83 -22.12
CA LYS A 1084 -25.80 40.00 -23.58
C LYS A 1084 -24.47 40.36 -24.26
N GLU A 1085 -23.46 40.72 -23.47
CA GLU A 1085 -22.13 41.14 -23.87
C GLU A 1085 -21.12 40.06 -23.48
N LEU A 1086 -20.97 39.02 -24.31
CA LEU A 1086 -20.10 37.87 -23.98
C LEU A 1086 -19.17 37.35 -25.08
N LYS A 1087 -19.38 37.61 -26.39
CA LYS A 1087 -18.48 37.03 -27.42
C LYS A 1087 -17.06 37.61 -27.44
N GLU A 1088 -16.88 38.85 -26.99
CA GLU A 1088 -15.56 39.51 -26.93
C GLU A 1088 -14.96 39.39 -25.51
N THR A 1089 -15.79 39.55 -24.49
CA THR A 1089 -15.46 39.44 -23.06
C THR A 1089 -15.17 38.03 -22.56
N PHE A 1090 -15.63 36.96 -23.24
CA PHE A 1090 -15.31 35.58 -22.81
C PHE A 1090 -13.82 35.30 -22.99
N THR A 1091 -13.24 35.65 -24.14
CA THR A 1091 -11.82 35.46 -24.44
C THR A 1091 -10.94 36.26 -23.48
N GLU A 1092 -11.33 37.49 -23.12
CA GLU A 1092 -10.61 38.27 -22.10
C GLU A 1092 -10.78 37.71 -20.69
N ARG A 1093 -11.99 37.28 -20.27
CA ARG A 1093 -12.17 36.67 -18.94
C ARG A 1093 -11.50 35.32 -18.81
N GLN A 1094 -11.47 34.51 -19.87
CA GLN A 1094 -10.67 33.28 -19.92
C GLN A 1094 -9.19 33.61 -19.78
N LYS A 1095 -8.67 34.57 -20.57
CA LYS A 1095 -7.27 35.03 -20.43
C LYS A 1095 -6.97 35.58 -19.04
N GLN A 1096 -7.81 36.44 -18.47
CA GLN A 1096 -7.62 36.99 -17.12
C GLN A 1096 -7.71 35.93 -16.03
N PHE A 1097 -8.60 34.95 -16.13
CA PHE A 1097 -8.67 33.82 -15.20
C PHE A 1097 -7.41 32.93 -15.33
N ILE A 1098 -6.96 32.66 -16.56
CA ILE A 1098 -5.71 31.96 -16.85
C ILE A 1098 -4.49 32.78 -16.43
N GLU A 1099 -4.50 34.11 -16.44
CA GLU A 1099 -3.40 34.92 -15.91
C GLU A 1099 -3.42 35.00 -14.38
N GLN A 1100 -4.59 35.18 -13.77
CA GLN A 1100 -4.75 35.39 -12.33
C GLN A 1100 -4.48 34.10 -11.55
N TYR A 1101 -4.98 32.96 -12.02
CA TYR A 1101 -4.70 31.65 -11.42
C TYR A 1101 -3.53 30.92 -12.08
N GLY A 1102 -3.27 31.14 -13.37
CA GLY A 1102 -2.06 30.58 -14.01
C GLY A 1102 -0.77 31.19 -13.47
N LYS A 1103 -0.77 32.42 -12.91
CA LYS A 1103 0.37 32.93 -12.12
C LYS A 1103 0.64 32.13 -10.84
N GLN A 1104 -0.32 31.34 -10.33
CA GLN A 1104 -0.09 30.33 -9.29
C GLN A 1104 0.27 28.95 -9.87
N ALA A 1105 -0.08 28.66 -11.13
CA ALA A 1105 0.25 27.41 -11.82
C ALA A 1105 1.53 27.48 -12.70
N ASN A 1106 2.28 28.59 -12.66
CA ASN A 1106 3.30 28.90 -13.68
C ASN A 1106 4.67 28.21 -13.47
N THR A 1107 4.66 26.88 -13.30
CA THR A 1107 5.88 26.06 -13.18
C THR A 1107 5.76 24.67 -13.85
N SER A 1108 5.20 24.57 -15.08
CA SER A 1108 5.61 23.59 -16.13
C SER A 1108 4.65 23.38 -17.34
N THR A 1109 3.78 24.32 -17.77
CA THR A 1109 2.84 24.02 -18.90
C THR A 1109 2.38 25.22 -19.74
N LEU A 1110 3.25 26.21 -19.99
CA LEU A 1110 2.93 27.31 -20.92
C LEU A 1110 4.18 27.90 -21.62
N LEU A 1111 4.93 27.01 -22.27
CA LEU A 1111 5.84 27.30 -23.38
C LEU A 1111 5.84 26.09 -24.33
#